data_AF-A0A498IY67-F1
#
_entry.id   AF-A0A498IY67-F1
#
_cell.length_a   1.000
_cell.length_b   1.000
_cell.length_c   1.000
_cell.angle_alpha   90.00
_cell.angle_beta   90.00
_cell.angle_gamma   90.00
#
_symmetry.space_group_name_H-M   'P 1'
#
loop_
_entity.id
_entity.type
_entity.pdbx_description
1 polymer ?
#
loop_
_entity_poly.entity_id
_entity_poly.type
_entity_poly.pdbx_seq_one_letter_code
_entity_poly.pdbx_strand_id
1 'polypeptide(L)'
;MEEKLIQRLESAVSRLEALSLSGGGGSATARGFQDAPLDPSIVAYEDLIGQYLGRVSAAAEKIGGQVLDITKVLQQAFSTQKDLLIQVKQTQKPDNAGLAEFLKPLNEAITKANSLTEGRRSDFFNHSKTAADSLSALAWIAYTGKECGMSMPIAHVEESWQMAEFYCNKILVEYKTKDPNHLEWAKALKELYLPGLRDYVKSFYPLGPVWSSTGKAVTAASSKPKAPAPGAPAPPPPPSASLFSSETSQASSSRPKEGMAAVFQEINSGKPVTSGLRKVTADMKTKNRADRSGVVGTHEKESRMSSPAVAKVGPPKFELQMGRKWVVENQIAKKDLVISECDSKQSVYIFGCKDSVLQIQGKVNNITIDKCANMGVLFTDVVAACEIVNCNRVEVQCQGSAPTVSVDNTTGCQFYLSKDALGASITTAKSSEVNILVPSSGADGDWAEHALPEQMVALKLLQSLTQPEDSQSFIGVNYGQVADNLPPPSETAKLLQSTAIKRVRLYGADPAIIKALAGSGIAIAIGASNGDIPALASDPNAAAQWVNSNVLPFYPASKIDLINVGNEVLLSNDQGLISQLLPAMRNVLSALSAASLGGKVRVSTVHSMAVLAQSDPPSSGQFNPGFQDVLKGLLAFQRDNGSPFAVNPYPFFAYQSDPRPETLAFCLFQPNAGRVDSGSGIKYMNMFDAQVDAVRSALNAVGFKDIDILITETGWPYHGDSNEVGTSVENARAYNGNLIAHLRSMVGTPLMPGKSVETYIFALYDEDLKPGPASERSFGLFKPDLTATYEVGLTKSSQTPSTPTVSPSPKPTSAQWCVPKSGVSDAQLQANLDYACGHGIDCSAIQPGGACFDPNTVASHAAYAMNLYYHTVGTVPLNCDFSQTAMLTSSNPITLVEVHDYLWKQGKLILYRITDSLRLEINWIQGIRLHPTFANNVASEIFAGAVLNYRSCPVVMFFGRVAYL
;
A
#
# COMPACT_ATOMS: atom_id res chain seq x y z
N MET A 1 2.85 13.28 -49.00
CA MET A 1 4.10 13.88 -48.49
C MET A 1 3.82 15.36 -48.33
N GLU A 2 3.94 15.90 -47.12
CA GLU A 2 3.22 17.13 -46.75
C GLU A 2 3.83 18.42 -47.31
N GLU A 3 2.95 19.34 -47.68
CA GLU A 3 3.23 20.69 -48.22
C GLU A 3 4.17 21.52 -47.31
N LYS A 4 4.07 21.32 -45.99
CA LYS A 4 4.97 21.92 -44.99
C LYS A 4 6.42 21.43 -45.09
N LEU A 5 6.65 20.18 -45.52
CA LEU A 5 8.00 19.66 -45.73
C LEU A 5 8.60 20.28 -46.99
N ILE A 6 7.79 20.47 -48.03
CA ILE A 6 8.18 21.10 -49.29
C ILE A 6 8.57 22.57 -49.05
N GLN A 7 7.73 23.38 -48.37
CA GLN A 7 8.09 24.77 -48.03
C GLN A 7 9.38 24.89 -47.19
N ARG A 8 9.63 23.94 -46.27
CA ARG A 8 10.88 23.92 -45.49
C ARG A 8 12.10 23.57 -46.34
N LEU A 9 11.96 22.64 -47.27
CA LEU A 9 13.01 22.28 -48.23
C LEU A 9 13.29 23.43 -49.21
N GLU A 10 12.26 24.05 -49.78
CA GLU A 10 12.38 25.23 -50.65
C GLU A 10 13.08 26.38 -49.93
N SER A 11 12.68 26.69 -48.69
CA SER A 11 13.33 27.75 -47.90
C SER A 11 14.78 27.42 -47.52
N ALA A 12 15.14 26.14 -47.39
CA ALA A 12 16.52 25.72 -47.19
C ALA A 12 17.36 25.81 -48.48
N VAL A 13 16.79 25.41 -49.62
CA VAL A 13 17.42 25.48 -50.94
C VAL A 13 17.71 26.93 -51.34
N SER A 14 16.75 27.86 -51.22
CA SER A 14 16.99 29.28 -51.54
C SER A 14 18.07 29.93 -50.67
N ARG A 15 18.30 29.44 -49.43
CA ARG A 15 19.40 29.89 -48.56
C ARG A 15 20.75 29.29 -48.97
N LEU A 16 20.77 28.03 -49.43
CA LEU A 16 21.97 27.39 -49.98
C LEU A 16 22.41 28.01 -51.31
N GLU A 17 21.46 28.37 -52.17
CA GLU A 17 21.75 29.08 -53.43
C GLU A 17 22.34 30.48 -53.17
N ALA A 18 21.82 31.21 -52.17
CA ALA A 18 22.40 32.49 -51.73
C ALA A 18 23.84 32.35 -51.21
N LEU A 19 24.18 31.24 -50.53
CA LEU A 19 25.53 30.94 -50.08
C LEU A 19 26.47 30.54 -51.23
N SER A 20 25.97 29.81 -52.23
CA SER A 20 26.76 29.44 -53.41
C SER A 20 27.19 30.65 -54.26
N LEU A 21 26.47 31.77 -54.17
CA LEU A 21 26.78 33.02 -54.87
C LEU A 21 27.85 33.89 -54.16
N SER A 22 28.22 33.57 -52.92
CA SER A 22 29.23 34.33 -52.13
C SER A 22 30.58 33.62 -51.97
N GLY A 23 30.72 32.38 -52.47
CA GLY A 23 31.87 31.49 -52.24
C GLY A 23 33.09 31.69 -53.16
N GLY A 24 33.64 32.90 -53.27
CA GLY A 24 34.73 33.25 -54.20
C GLY A 24 36.18 33.10 -53.70
N GLY A 25 36.59 31.90 -53.24
CA GLY A 25 38.02 31.46 -53.16
C GLY A 25 38.97 32.06 -52.11
N GLY A 26 39.83 31.21 -51.51
CA GLY A 26 41.13 31.64 -50.97
C GLY A 26 41.47 31.25 -49.51
N SER A 27 42.34 30.23 -49.38
CA SER A 27 43.18 29.90 -48.21
C SER A 27 42.54 29.45 -46.89
N ALA A 28 43.08 28.36 -46.34
CA ALA A 28 42.67 27.77 -45.08
C ALA A 28 43.64 28.14 -43.95
N THR A 29 43.24 29.07 -43.08
CA THR A 29 43.65 29.17 -41.67
C THR A 29 42.63 30.04 -40.91
N ALA A 30 42.34 29.69 -39.65
CA ALA A 30 41.41 30.39 -38.74
C ALA A 30 39.91 30.45 -39.17
N ARG A 31 39.17 29.34 -39.02
CA ARG A 31 37.68 29.31 -39.00
C ARG A 31 37.12 28.65 -37.73
N GLY A 32 37.56 29.12 -36.57
CA GLY A 32 37.09 28.61 -35.26
C GLY A 32 36.28 29.60 -34.42
N PHE A 33 36.13 30.86 -34.87
CA PHE A 33 35.77 31.98 -33.98
C PHE A 33 34.63 32.89 -34.48
N GLN A 34 33.94 32.57 -35.59
CA GLN A 34 32.86 33.42 -36.12
C GLN A 34 31.52 32.70 -36.41
N ASP A 35 31.48 31.36 -36.46
CA ASP A 35 30.27 30.63 -36.87
C ASP A 35 29.31 30.23 -35.72
N ALA A 36 29.57 30.63 -34.48
CA ALA A 36 28.72 30.26 -33.32
C ALA A 36 27.22 30.66 -33.44
N PRO A 37 26.84 31.78 -34.08
CA PRO A 37 25.43 32.11 -34.32
C PRO A 37 24.75 31.25 -35.41
N LEU A 38 25.51 30.51 -36.21
CA LEU A 38 25.01 29.65 -37.29
C LEU A 38 24.84 28.17 -36.86
N ASP A 39 25.11 27.87 -35.60
CA ASP A 39 25.00 26.52 -35.06
C ASP A 39 23.53 26.04 -35.02
N PRO A 40 23.22 24.80 -35.47
CA PRO A 40 21.85 24.30 -35.51
C PRO A 40 21.08 24.37 -34.18
N SER A 41 21.76 24.27 -33.02
CA SER A 41 21.10 24.42 -31.72
C SER A 41 20.77 25.88 -31.40
N ILE A 42 21.54 26.85 -31.87
CA ILE A 42 21.23 28.28 -31.67
C ILE A 42 20.08 28.68 -32.60
N VAL A 43 20.12 28.26 -33.87
CA VAL A 43 19.05 28.52 -34.84
C VAL A 43 17.72 27.91 -34.38
N ALA A 44 17.71 26.66 -33.91
CA ALA A 44 16.49 26.03 -33.39
C ALA A 44 15.94 26.71 -32.12
N TYR A 45 16.79 27.39 -31.34
CA TYR A 45 16.34 28.18 -30.19
C TYR A 45 15.75 29.53 -30.61
N GLU A 46 16.29 30.15 -31.67
CA GLU A 46 15.68 31.34 -32.29
C GLU A 46 14.33 31.01 -32.94
N ASP A 47 14.19 29.87 -33.62
CA ASP A 47 12.92 29.36 -34.12
C ASP A 47 11.91 29.13 -32.98
N LEU A 48 12.34 28.56 -31.84
CA LEU A 48 11.51 28.40 -30.64
C LEU A 48 11.01 29.75 -30.09
N ILE A 49 11.90 30.73 -29.99
CA ILE A 49 11.56 32.09 -29.54
C ILE A 49 10.56 32.73 -30.52
N GLY A 50 10.82 32.63 -31.82
CA GLY A 50 9.94 33.19 -32.85
C GLY A 50 8.55 32.55 -32.87
N GLN A 51 8.48 31.22 -32.81
CA GLN A 51 7.23 30.46 -32.91
C GLN A 51 6.38 30.55 -31.63
N TYR A 52 6.96 30.25 -30.47
CA TYR A 52 6.19 30.08 -29.23
C TYR A 52 6.16 31.37 -28.39
N LEU A 53 7.32 31.95 -28.10
CA LEU A 53 7.40 33.16 -27.28
C LEU A 53 6.84 34.38 -28.03
N GLY A 54 6.95 34.42 -29.36
CA GLY A 54 6.23 35.36 -30.22
C GLY A 54 4.71 35.29 -30.05
N ARG A 55 4.14 34.08 -29.95
CA ARG A 55 2.70 33.87 -29.71
C ARG A 55 2.26 34.35 -28.32
N VAL A 56 3.03 34.05 -27.27
CA VAL A 56 2.81 34.58 -25.90
C VAL A 56 2.82 36.11 -25.91
N SER A 57 3.80 36.70 -26.61
CA SER A 57 3.99 38.15 -26.71
C SER A 57 2.81 38.84 -27.39
N ALA A 58 2.36 38.32 -28.54
CA ALA A 58 1.21 38.85 -29.27
C ALA A 58 -0.12 38.73 -28.51
N ALA A 59 -0.25 37.75 -27.59
CA ALA A 59 -1.38 37.68 -26.67
C ALA A 59 -1.25 38.71 -25.53
N ALA A 60 -0.05 38.86 -24.96
CA ALA A 60 0.22 39.83 -23.89
C ALA A 60 0.04 41.29 -24.34
N GLU A 61 0.39 41.63 -25.58
CA GLU A 61 0.19 42.96 -26.16
C GLU A 61 -1.30 43.35 -26.27
N LYS A 62 -2.17 42.38 -26.53
CA LYS A 62 -3.64 42.60 -26.58
C LYS A 62 -4.25 42.78 -25.19
N ILE A 63 -3.67 42.14 -24.17
CA ILE A 63 -4.08 42.26 -22.77
C ILE A 63 -3.57 43.58 -22.15
N GLY A 64 -2.31 43.91 -22.41
CA GLY A 64 -1.64 45.08 -21.85
C GLY A 64 -1.32 44.96 -20.35
N GLY A 65 -1.00 46.11 -19.74
CA GLY A 65 -0.75 46.25 -18.31
C GLY A 65 0.32 45.28 -17.76
N GLN A 66 0.08 44.78 -16.54
CA GLN A 66 1.03 43.92 -15.83
C GLN A 66 1.33 42.60 -16.56
N VAL A 67 0.38 42.07 -17.35
CA VAL A 67 0.59 40.84 -18.13
C VAL A 67 1.61 41.08 -19.25
N LEU A 68 1.56 42.24 -19.90
CA LEU A 68 2.58 42.66 -20.85
C LEU A 68 3.95 42.89 -20.18
N ASP A 69 3.97 43.50 -19.00
CA ASP A 69 5.23 43.80 -18.32
C ASP A 69 5.96 42.54 -17.81
N ILE A 70 5.27 41.56 -17.22
CA ILE A 70 5.89 40.27 -16.89
C ILE A 70 6.30 39.49 -18.14
N THR A 71 5.52 39.57 -19.23
CA THR A 71 5.88 38.92 -20.51
C THR A 71 7.16 39.52 -21.12
N LYS A 72 7.44 40.81 -20.94
CA LYS A 72 8.73 41.41 -21.34
C LYS A 72 9.90 40.87 -20.50
N VAL A 73 9.69 40.55 -19.22
CA VAL A 73 10.73 39.90 -18.39
C VAL A 73 10.96 38.45 -18.84
N LEU A 74 9.89 37.72 -19.19
CA LEU A 74 9.96 36.40 -19.81
C LEU A 74 10.76 36.45 -21.13
N GLN A 75 10.48 37.42 -22.01
CA GLN A 75 11.24 37.66 -23.24
C GLN A 75 12.73 37.90 -22.97
N GLN A 76 13.03 38.78 -22.00
CA GLN A 76 14.40 39.10 -21.61
C GLN A 76 15.14 37.83 -21.16
N ALA A 77 14.53 36.99 -20.32
CA ALA A 77 15.16 35.78 -19.80
C ALA A 77 15.46 34.73 -20.88
N PHE A 78 14.54 34.51 -21.84
CA PHE A 78 14.79 33.62 -22.98
C PHE A 78 15.90 34.18 -23.89
N SER A 79 15.93 35.49 -24.15
CA SER A 79 17.04 36.11 -24.90
C SER A 79 18.37 35.93 -24.17
N THR A 80 18.41 36.15 -22.85
CA THR A 80 19.60 35.92 -22.03
C THR A 80 20.04 34.45 -22.05
N GLN A 81 19.12 33.48 -22.01
CA GLN A 81 19.47 32.07 -22.17
C GLN A 81 20.08 31.79 -23.55
N LYS A 82 19.58 32.40 -24.64
CA LYS A 82 20.22 32.28 -25.97
C LYS A 82 21.67 32.76 -25.93
N ASP A 83 21.91 33.94 -25.36
CA ASP A 83 23.26 34.52 -25.27
C ASP A 83 24.19 33.62 -24.45
N LEU A 84 23.70 33.02 -23.35
CA LEU A 84 24.45 32.02 -22.59
C LEU A 84 24.73 30.76 -23.41
N LEU A 85 23.78 30.23 -24.20
CA LEU A 85 24.03 29.06 -25.05
C LEU A 85 25.11 29.32 -26.12
N ILE A 86 25.17 30.54 -26.66
CA ILE A 86 26.27 30.97 -27.54
C ILE A 86 27.60 31.02 -26.77
N GLN A 87 27.59 31.53 -25.53
CA GLN A 87 28.78 31.60 -24.69
C GLN A 87 29.29 30.23 -24.21
N VAL A 88 28.42 29.24 -23.96
CA VAL A 88 28.82 27.85 -23.63
C VAL A 88 29.76 27.29 -24.71
N LYS A 89 29.41 27.50 -25.99
CA LYS A 89 30.20 27.03 -27.14
C LYS A 89 31.56 27.73 -27.28
N GLN A 90 31.82 28.80 -26.52
CA GLN A 90 33.07 29.58 -26.53
C GLN A 90 33.86 29.49 -25.21
N THR A 91 33.33 28.77 -24.22
CA THR A 91 33.78 28.76 -22.83
C THR A 91 34.19 27.35 -22.42
N GLN A 92 35.30 27.22 -21.68
CA GLN A 92 35.65 25.97 -21.00
C GLN A 92 34.72 25.74 -19.80
N LYS A 93 34.38 24.48 -19.52
CA LYS A 93 33.49 24.09 -18.42
C LYS A 93 33.92 24.80 -17.12
N PRO A 94 33.10 25.72 -16.56
CA PRO A 94 33.47 26.44 -15.36
C PRO A 94 33.54 25.51 -14.14
N ASP A 95 34.29 25.94 -13.12
CA ASP A 95 34.12 25.42 -11.77
C ASP A 95 32.83 25.98 -11.14
N ASN A 96 32.48 25.53 -9.93
CA ASN A 96 31.22 25.93 -9.28
C ASN A 96 31.11 27.45 -9.05
N ALA A 97 32.24 28.16 -8.89
CA ALA A 97 32.25 29.61 -8.70
C ALA A 97 32.10 30.35 -10.04
N GLY A 98 32.80 29.90 -11.09
CA GLY A 98 32.66 30.41 -12.44
C GLY A 98 31.27 30.15 -13.04
N LEU A 99 30.63 29.03 -12.69
CA LEU A 99 29.26 28.72 -13.10
C LEU A 99 28.24 29.68 -12.49
N ALA A 100 28.42 30.07 -11.22
CA ALA A 100 27.55 31.05 -10.57
C ALA A 100 27.63 32.44 -11.23
N GLU A 101 28.83 32.91 -11.58
CA GLU A 101 29.01 34.17 -12.31
C GLU A 101 28.52 34.07 -13.77
N PHE A 102 28.66 32.91 -14.41
CA PHE A 102 28.13 32.65 -15.76
C PHE A 102 26.59 32.75 -15.82
N LEU A 103 25.89 32.19 -14.82
CA LEU A 103 24.42 32.16 -14.78
C LEU A 103 23.79 33.46 -14.24
N LYS A 104 24.60 34.37 -13.70
CA LYS A 104 24.15 35.63 -13.08
C LYS A 104 23.18 36.46 -13.94
N PRO A 105 23.37 36.66 -15.25
CA PRO A 105 22.40 37.43 -16.06
C PRO A 105 21.01 36.78 -16.10
N LEU A 106 20.93 35.45 -16.08
CA LEU A 106 19.67 34.70 -16.05
C LEU A 106 19.03 34.79 -14.65
N ASN A 107 19.83 34.68 -13.59
CA ASN A 107 19.37 34.84 -12.21
C ASN A 107 18.82 36.26 -11.94
N GLU A 108 19.41 37.29 -12.54
CA GLU A 108 18.89 38.68 -12.46
C GLU A 108 17.52 38.80 -13.13
N ALA A 109 17.29 38.13 -14.27
CA ALA A 109 15.98 38.10 -14.94
C ALA A 109 14.92 37.34 -14.13
N ILE A 110 15.28 36.19 -13.52
CA ILE A 110 14.40 35.43 -12.61
C ILE A 110 14.04 36.29 -11.38
N THR A 111 15.02 36.95 -10.77
CA THR A 111 14.82 37.82 -9.59
C THR A 111 13.89 39.00 -9.93
N LYS A 112 14.04 39.60 -11.12
CA LYS A 112 13.17 40.66 -11.64
C LYS A 112 11.73 40.18 -11.89
N ALA A 113 11.53 38.93 -12.28
CA ALA A 113 10.19 38.36 -12.43
C ALA A 113 9.53 38.10 -11.06
N ASN A 114 10.29 37.56 -10.10
CA ASN A 114 9.81 37.30 -8.74
C ASN A 114 9.38 38.59 -8.03
N SER A 115 10.13 39.69 -8.14
CA SER A 115 9.77 40.96 -7.50
C SER A 115 8.47 41.58 -8.05
N LEU A 116 8.06 41.24 -9.28
CA LEU A 116 6.74 41.59 -9.83
C LEU A 116 5.58 40.76 -9.24
N THR A 117 5.87 39.79 -8.38
CA THR A 117 4.88 39.00 -7.62
C THR A 117 4.80 39.40 -6.14
N GLU A 118 5.71 40.27 -5.67
CA GLU A 118 5.79 40.69 -4.26
C GLU A 118 4.83 41.84 -3.93
N GLY A 119 4.39 41.91 -2.66
CA GLY A 119 3.54 42.98 -2.15
C GLY A 119 2.03 42.68 -2.23
N ARG A 120 1.22 43.71 -2.49
CA ARG A 120 -0.25 43.59 -2.55
C ARG A 120 -0.65 42.89 -3.85
N ARG A 121 -1.29 41.71 -3.73
CA ARG A 121 -1.81 40.94 -4.87
C ARG A 121 -2.65 41.83 -5.79
N SER A 122 -2.28 41.85 -7.08
CA SER A 122 -3.03 42.51 -8.14
C SER A 122 -4.05 41.58 -8.79
N ASP A 123 -4.95 42.14 -9.59
CA ASP A 123 -5.94 41.37 -10.35
C ASP A 123 -5.28 40.40 -11.37
N PHE A 124 -4.05 40.68 -11.79
CA PHE A 124 -3.26 39.82 -12.68
C PHE A 124 -2.24 38.95 -11.94
N PHE A 125 -2.31 38.82 -10.62
CA PHE A 125 -1.35 38.04 -9.82
C PHE A 125 -1.11 36.62 -10.35
N ASN A 126 -2.17 35.94 -10.83
CA ASN A 126 -2.03 34.61 -11.44
C ASN A 126 -1.12 34.62 -12.69
N HIS A 127 -1.17 35.66 -13.52
CA HIS A 127 -0.31 35.81 -14.70
C HIS A 127 1.14 36.07 -14.28
N SER A 128 1.35 37.05 -13.38
CA SER A 128 2.69 37.36 -12.87
C SER A 128 3.35 36.14 -12.23
N LYS A 129 2.59 35.39 -11.43
CA LYS A 129 3.10 34.20 -10.74
C LYS A 129 3.38 33.04 -11.70
N THR A 130 2.50 32.78 -12.68
CA THR A 130 2.74 31.77 -13.72
C THR A 130 4.04 32.05 -14.47
N ALA A 131 4.24 33.28 -14.95
CA ALA A 131 5.42 33.64 -15.74
C ALA A 131 6.70 33.80 -14.91
N ALA A 132 6.61 34.11 -13.61
CA ALA A 132 7.76 34.11 -12.71
C ALA A 132 8.22 32.68 -12.39
N ASP A 133 7.29 31.79 -12.01
CA ASP A 133 7.61 30.41 -11.66
C ASP A 133 8.13 29.61 -12.86
N SER A 134 7.61 29.87 -14.07
CA SER A 134 8.05 29.16 -15.28
C SER A 134 9.50 29.47 -15.67
N LEU A 135 10.09 30.58 -15.21
CA LEU A 135 11.50 30.91 -15.49
C LEU A 135 12.49 29.98 -14.80
N SER A 136 12.08 29.28 -13.73
CA SER A 136 12.90 28.23 -13.09
C SER A 136 13.32 27.13 -14.06
N ALA A 137 12.50 26.84 -15.07
CA ALA A 137 12.81 25.85 -16.11
C ALA A 137 14.07 26.21 -16.90
N LEU A 138 14.39 27.51 -17.06
CA LEU A 138 15.58 27.94 -17.80
C LEU A 138 16.89 27.58 -17.07
N ALA A 139 16.84 27.22 -15.79
CA ALA A 139 18.03 26.80 -15.03
C ALA A 139 18.63 25.45 -15.50
N TRP A 140 18.01 24.72 -16.44
CA TRP A 140 18.58 23.50 -17.04
C TRP A 140 20.00 23.69 -17.60
N ILE A 141 20.34 24.91 -18.04
CA ILE A 141 21.67 25.29 -18.55
C ILE A 141 22.76 25.29 -17.45
N ALA A 142 22.39 25.16 -16.18
CA ALA A 142 23.34 24.96 -15.08
C ALA A 142 23.82 23.49 -14.95
N TYR A 143 23.22 22.54 -15.68
CA TYR A 143 23.50 21.11 -15.51
C TYR A 143 24.92 20.76 -15.95
N THR A 144 25.73 20.29 -15.00
CA THR A 144 27.15 19.95 -15.24
C THR A 144 27.45 18.45 -15.13
N GLY A 145 26.43 17.60 -14.96
CA GLY A 145 26.53 16.15 -14.82
C GLY A 145 25.62 15.62 -13.69
N LYS A 146 25.50 14.29 -13.57
CA LYS A 146 24.60 13.66 -12.58
C LYS A 146 24.88 14.07 -11.13
N GLU A 147 26.15 14.33 -10.82
CA GLU A 147 26.60 14.75 -9.47
C GLU A 147 26.31 16.22 -9.12
N CYS A 148 25.72 17.02 -10.02
CA CYS A 148 25.51 18.46 -9.79
C CYS A 148 24.28 18.81 -8.95
N GLY A 149 23.53 17.81 -8.46
CA GLY A 149 22.38 17.99 -7.56
C GLY A 149 21.08 18.45 -8.22
N MET A 150 21.06 18.59 -9.55
CA MET A 150 19.85 18.89 -10.33
C MET A 150 19.38 17.69 -11.14
N SER A 151 18.10 17.64 -11.47
CA SER A 151 17.53 16.65 -12.37
C SER A 151 18.09 16.81 -13.80
N MET A 152 17.93 15.75 -14.61
CA MET A 152 18.35 15.76 -16.02
C MET A 152 17.67 16.92 -16.76
N PRO A 153 18.32 17.63 -17.70
CA PRO A 153 17.81 18.87 -18.29
C PRO A 153 16.37 18.84 -18.82
N ILE A 154 15.94 17.69 -19.38
CA ILE A 154 14.57 17.48 -19.86
C ILE A 154 13.59 17.43 -18.66
N ALA A 155 13.91 16.62 -17.65
CA ALA A 155 13.12 16.48 -16.44
C ALA A 155 13.06 17.80 -15.65
N HIS A 156 14.18 18.54 -15.55
CA HIS A 156 14.22 19.86 -14.94
C HIS A 156 13.21 20.83 -15.57
N VAL A 157 13.08 20.83 -16.90
CA VAL A 157 12.11 21.67 -17.63
C VAL A 157 10.67 21.22 -17.34
N GLU A 158 10.40 19.91 -17.29
CA GLU A 158 9.06 19.35 -17.00
C GLU A 158 8.63 19.61 -15.53
N GLU A 159 9.51 19.32 -14.57
CA GLU A 159 9.33 19.55 -13.13
C GLU A 159 9.12 21.05 -12.83
N SER A 160 9.93 21.92 -13.44
CA SER A 160 9.82 23.38 -13.27
C SER A 160 8.50 23.93 -13.84
N TRP A 161 7.99 23.38 -14.93
CA TRP A 161 6.71 23.81 -15.49
C TRP A 161 5.53 23.53 -14.55
N GLN A 162 5.53 22.41 -13.82
CA GLN A 162 4.44 22.03 -12.91
C GLN A 162 4.15 23.10 -11.84
N MET A 163 5.19 23.81 -11.39
CA MET A 163 5.04 24.91 -10.41
C MET A 163 4.27 26.10 -11.00
N ALA A 164 4.52 26.44 -12.26
CA ALA A 164 3.77 27.46 -12.99
C ALA A 164 2.35 27.00 -13.38
N GLU A 165 2.19 25.70 -13.69
CA GLU A 165 0.95 25.12 -14.19
C GLU A 165 -0.25 25.33 -13.26
N PHE A 166 -0.04 25.27 -11.94
CA PHE A 166 -1.09 25.54 -10.96
C PHE A 166 -1.71 26.94 -11.10
N TYR A 167 -0.89 27.97 -11.36
CA TYR A 167 -1.37 29.33 -11.58
C TYR A 167 -1.87 29.52 -13.02
N CYS A 168 -1.27 28.84 -14.01
CA CYS A 168 -1.73 28.82 -15.39
C CYS A 168 -3.17 28.30 -15.50
N ASN A 169 -3.46 27.19 -14.83
CA ASN A 169 -4.80 26.59 -14.79
C ASN A 169 -5.84 27.51 -14.15
N LYS A 170 -5.47 28.35 -13.18
CA LYS A 170 -6.38 29.38 -12.63
C LYS A 170 -6.75 30.43 -13.66
N ILE A 171 -5.80 30.86 -14.51
CA ILE A 171 -6.09 31.79 -15.62
C ILE A 171 -7.06 31.12 -16.61
N LEU A 172 -6.80 29.87 -16.97
CA LEU A 172 -7.65 29.10 -17.90
C LEU A 172 -9.09 28.92 -17.39
N VAL A 173 -9.27 28.71 -16.08
CA VAL A 173 -10.58 28.62 -15.43
C VAL A 173 -11.24 30.00 -15.33
N GLU A 174 -10.51 31.00 -14.82
CA GLU A 174 -11.04 32.32 -14.54
C GLU A 174 -11.49 33.06 -15.80
N TYR A 175 -10.70 32.98 -16.88
CA TYR A 175 -10.94 33.72 -18.11
C TYR A 175 -11.72 32.93 -19.17
N LYS A 176 -12.12 31.67 -18.86
CA LYS A 176 -12.79 30.73 -19.79
C LYS A 176 -13.94 31.35 -20.59
N THR A 177 -14.68 32.26 -19.97
CA THR A 177 -15.82 32.97 -20.55
C THR A 177 -15.70 34.50 -20.46
N LYS A 178 -14.55 35.03 -20.00
CA LYS A 178 -14.33 36.48 -19.83
C LYS A 178 -13.63 37.10 -21.03
N ASP A 179 -12.45 36.61 -21.38
CA ASP A 179 -11.60 37.18 -22.44
C ASP A 179 -10.72 36.09 -23.08
N PRO A 180 -10.82 35.86 -24.40
CA PRO A 180 -10.02 34.84 -25.08
C PRO A 180 -8.52 35.15 -25.15
N ASN A 181 -8.08 36.41 -25.02
CA ASN A 181 -6.66 36.77 -25.09
C ASN A 181 -5.89 36.24 -23.88
N HIS A 182 -6.49 36.26 -22.69
CA HIS A 182 -5.92 35.67 -21.48
C HIS A 182 -5.80 34.14 -21.56
N LEU A 183 -6.78 33.48 -22.18
CA LEU A 183 -6.73 32.05 -22.46
C LEU A 183 -5.64 31.70 -23.47
N GLU A 184 -5.51 32.51 -24.52
CA GLU A 184 -4.48 32.35 -25.55
C GLU A 184 -3.07 32.56 -24.97
N TRP A 185 -2.89 33.57 -24.11
CA TRP A 185 -1.63 33.80 -23.40
C TRP A 185 -1.24 32.59 -22.54
N ALA A 186 -2.17 32.07 -21.73
CA ALA A 186 -1.91 30.93 -20.86
C ALA A 186 -1.60 29.64 -21.66
N LYS A 187 -2.32 29.39 -22.75
CA LYS A 187 -2.07 28.24 -23.65
C LYS A 187 -0.72 28.36 -24.37
N ALA A 188 -0.44 29.53 -24.97
CA ALA A 188 0.82 29.78 -25.64
C ALA A 188 2.02 29.68 -24.67
N LEU A 189 1.83 30.10 -23.41
CA LEU A 189 2.85 29.98 -22.38
C LEU A 189 3.09 28.52 -22.00
N LYS A 190 2.05 27.69 -21.88
CA LYS A 190 2.20 26.24 -21.71
C LYS A 190 2.96 25.62 -22.89
N GLU A 191 2.54 25.92 -24.12
CA GLU A 191 3.18 25.40 -25.34
C GLU A 191 4.66 25.79 -25.48
N LEU A 192 5.04 26.99 -25.01
CA LEU A 192 6.44 27.45 -24.99
C LEU A 192 7.36 26.54 -24.17
N TYR A 193 6.87 25.97 -23.07
CA TYR A 193 7.66 25.03 -22.27
C TYR A 193 7.42 23.58 -22.70
N LEU A 194 6.15 23.19 -22.83
CA LEU A 194 5.70 21.83 -23.19
C LEU A 194 4.73 21.91 -24.38
N PRO A 195 5.16 21.59 -25.62
CA PRO A 195 6.38 20.85 -25.96
C PRO A 195 7.66 21.71 -26.16
N GLY A 196 7.54 23.02 -26.36
CA GLY A 196 8.61 23.87 -26.96
C GLY A 196 10.01 23.68 -26.37
N LEU A 197 10.25 24.18 -25.16
CA LEU A 197 11.56 24.13 -24.51
C LEU A 197 12.01 22.70 -24.22
N ARG A 198 11.08 21.81 -23.82
CA ARG A 198 11.40 20.40 -23.58
C ARG A 198 11.97 19.73 -24.83
N ASP A 199 11.31 19.87 -25.98
CA ASP A 199 11.73 19.20 -27.21
C ASP A 199 12.99 19.80 -27.81
N TYR A 200 13.21 21.10 -27.59
CA TYR A 200 14.50 21.74 -27.85
C TYR A 200 15.63 21.11 -27.00
N VAL A 201 15.47 21.07 -25.67
CA VAL A 201 16.47 20.50 -24.76
C VAL A 201 16.71 19.01 -25.06
N LYS A 202 15.65 18.25 -25.32
CA LYS A 202 15.72 16.84 -25.71
C LYS A 202 16.50 16.61 -27.01
N SER A 203 16.35 17.50 -28.00
CA SER A 203 16.98 17.36 -29.31
C SER A 203 18.45 17.78 -29.33
N PHE A 204 18.83 18.81 -28.55
CA PHE A 204 20.17 19.43 -28.63
C PHE A 204 21.03 19.30 -27.37
N TYR A 205 20.41 19.14 -26.19
CA TYR A 205 21.09 19.13 -24.89
C TYR A 205 20.56 18.06 -23.91
N PRO A 206 20.31 16.79 -24.33
CA PRO A 206 19.73 15.77 -23.45
C PRO A 206 20.61 15.42 -22.24
N LEU A 207 21.93 15.70 -22.32
CA LEU A 207 22.91 15.54 -21.25
C LEU A 207 23.47 16.88 -20.73
N GLY A 208 22.80 17.99 -21.07
CA GLY A 208 23.17 19.35 -20.67
C GLY A 208 24.12 20.04 -21.64
N PRO A 209 24.59 21.25 -21.28
CA PRO A 209 25.39 22.09 -22.18
C PRO A 209 26.78 21.50 -22.47
N VAL A 210 27.13 21.45 -23.75
CA VAL A 210 28.43 20.95 -24.23
C VAL A 210 29.42 22.12 -24.32
N TRP A 211 30.30 22.20 -23.34
CA TRP A 211 31.34 23.23 -23.21
C TRP A 211 32.51 23.02 -24.17
N SER A 212 33.17 24.10 -24.57
CA SER A 212 34.30 24.04 -25.51
C SER A 212 35.61 23.65 -24.83
N SER A 213 36.30 22.64 -25.35
CA SER A 213 37.62 22.20 -24.86
C SER A 213 38.76 23.19 -25.16
N THR A 214 38.54 24.16 -26.05
CA THR A 214 39.50 25.22 -26.43
C THR A 214 39.00 26.62 -26.13
N GLY A 215 37.88 26.74 -25.40
CA GLY A 215 37.25 28.01 -25.04
C GLY A 215 38.07 28.87 -24.07
N LYS A 216 37.58 30.06 -23.75
CA LYS A 216 38.14 30.89 -22.67
C LYS A 216 37.76 30.29 -21.31
N ALA A 217 38.68 30.34 -20.34
CA ALA A 217 38.39 29.97 -18.97
C ALA A 217 37.67 31.11 -18.24
N VAL A 218 36.59 30.81 -17.53
CA VAL A 218 35.89 31.77 -16.66
C VAL A 218 36.60 31.82 -15.31
N THR A 219 37.49 32.78 -15.12
CA THR A 219 38.12 33.03 -13.82
C THR A 219 37.31 34.03 -13.01
N ALA A 220 36.95 33.68 -11.77
CA ALA A 220 36.42 34.66 -10.82
C ALA A 220 37.40 35.82 -10.64
N ALA A 221 36.89 37.05 -10.59
CA ALA A 221 37.73 38.25 -10.64
C ALA A 221 38.54 38.45 -9.35
N SER A 222 39.83 38.09 -9.37
CA SER A 222 40.79 38.39 -8.31
C SER A 222 40.94 39.91 -8.09
N SER A 223 40.81 40.35 -6.85
CA SER A 223 41.15 41.71 -6.44
C SER A 223 42.66 42.00 -6.63
N LYS A 224 42.99 43.26 -6.93
CA LYS A 224 44.33 43.69 -7.39
C LYS A 224 45.49 43.39 -6.40
N PRO A 225 46.73 43.24 -6.92
CA PRO A 225 47.83 42.60 -6.19
C PRO A 225 48.64 43.55 -5.30
N LYS A 226 49.37 42.97 -4.34
CA LYS A 226 50.51 43.59 -3.64
C LYS A 226 51.63 42.57 -3.48
N ALA A 227 52.86 43.00 -3.75
CA ALA A 227 54.10 42.21 -3.64
C ALA A 227 55.12 42.97 -2.78
N PRO A 228 56.30 42.40 -2.42
CA PRO A 228 56.62 41.00 -2.10
C PRO A 228 57.30 40.87 -0.70
N ALA A 229 57.51 39.65 -0.20
CA ALA A 229 58.48 39.38 0.88
C ALA A 229 59.01 37.92 0.78
N PRO A 230 60.32 37.66 0.97
CA PRO A 230 60.90 36.31 0.92
C PRO A 230 61.23 35.73 2.31
N GLY A 231 61.29 34.39 2.41
CA GLY A 231 62.02 33.68 3.47
C GLY A 231 61.23 32.62 4.24
N ALA A 232 61.66 31.36 4.15
CA ALA A 232 61.39 30.31 5.14
C ALA A 232 62.57 30.23 6.14
N PRO A 233 62.39 29.67 7.35
CA PRO A 233 62.58 28.21 7.53
C PRO A 233 61.61 27.54 8.54
N ALA A 234 61.76 26.22 8.73
CA ALA A 234 60.89 25.31 9.50
C ALA A 234 61.55 24.83 10.83
N PRO A 235 61.15 23.69 11.44
CA PRO A 235 59.93 23.34 12.22
C PRO A 235 60.26 23.07 13.74
N PRO A 236 59.34 22.64 14.65
CA PRO A 236 58.98 21.20 14.83
C PRO A 236 57.51 20.93 15.34
N PRO A 237 57.08 19.66 15.55
CA PRO A 237 55.65 19.27 15.73
C PRO A 237 55.25 18.78 17.16
N PRO A 238 54.19 17.96 17.35
CA PRO A 238 52.92 18.27 18.02
C PRO A 238 52.83 17.79 19.50
N PRO A 239 51.67 17.94 20.20
CA PRO A 239 50.76 16.78 20.33
C PRO A 239 49.25 17.11 20.43
N SER A 240 48.45 16.07 20.68
CA SER A 240 46.99 15.98 20.50
C SER A 240 46.15 15.91 21.81
N ALA A 241 44.90 16.36 21.70
CA ALA A 241 43.68 15.84 22.34
C ALA A 241 43.57 15.68 23.87
N SER A 242 42.59 16.38 24.50
CA SER A 242 41.32 15.75 24.93
C SER A 242 40.42 16.61 25.84
N LEU A 243 39.10 16.54 25.58
CA LEU A 243 37.95 16.52 26.53
C LEU A 243 37.67 17.70 27.51
N PHE A 244 36.52 18.36 27.23
CA PHE A 244 35.50 18.91 28.15
C PHE A 244 35.76 20.07 29.15
N SER A 245 34.94 21.11 28.96
CA SER A 245 34.19 21.92 29.95
C SER A 245 34.72 23.27 30.48
N SER A 246 33.82 24.27 30.36
CA SER A 246 33.57 25.42 31.26
C SER A 246 34.65 26.53 31.40
N GLU A 247 34.36 27.78 30.98
CA GLU A 247 33.82 28.90 31.80
C GLU A 247 34.84 29.44 32.85
N THR A 248 35.10 30.75 33.07
CA THR A 248 34.34 32.01 32.86
C THR A 248 35.26 33.26 32.91
N SER A 249 34.72 34.47 32.63
CA SER A 249 35.18 35.82 33.10
C SER A 249 36.21 36.59 32.23
N GLN A 250 35.87 37.72 31.58
CA GLN A 250 35.86 39.14 32.06
C GLN A 250 37.23 39.87 31.98
N ALA A 251 37.35 41.18 31.69
CA ALA A 251 36.39 42.17 31.16
C ALA A 251 37.09 43.46 30.62
N SER A 252 36.28 44.25 29.88
CA SER A 252 36.32 45.72 29.69
C SER A 252 37.25 46.35 28.61
N SER A 253 36.96 47.52 28.01
CA SER A 253 35.66 48.12 27.59
C SER A 253 35.86 49.42 26.77
N SER A 254 35.17 49.62 25.64
CA SER A 254 34.92 50.97 25.04
C SER A 254 33.76 50.97 24.02
N ARG A 255 33.32 52.18 23.61
CA ARG A 255 31.95 52.53 23.13
C ARG A 255 31.74 52.54 21.58
N PRO A 256 30.49 52.70 21.05
CA PRO A 256 30.03 51.92 19.88
C PRO A 256 29.58 52.74 18.64
N LYS A 257 29.21 52.02 17.56
CA LYS A 257 28.15 52.38 16.59
C LYS A 257 27.32 51.14 16.26
N GLU A 258 26.03 51.34 15.99
CA GLU A 258 24.99 50.31 16.15
C GLU A 258 24.56 49.62 14.84
N GLY A 259 24.07 48.39 14.96
CA GLY A 259 23.37 47.68 13.89
C GLY A 259 22.50 46.55 14.45
N MET A 260 21.25 46.46 13.97
CA MET A 260 20.31 45.31 13.95
C MET A 260 20.09 44.46 15.23
N ALA A 261 20.64 44.83 16.39
CA ALA A 261 20.34 44.22 17.69
C ALA A 261 19.31 45.02 18.52
N ALA A 262 18.97 46.25 18.11
CA ALA A 262 18.03 47.12 18.82
C ALA A 262 16.57 46.63 18.76
N VAL A 263 16.20 45.83 17.75
CA VAL A 263 14.79 45.45 17.49
C VAL A 263 14.27 44.35 18.43
N PHE A 264 15.14 43.48 18.95
CA PHE A 264 14.73 42.40 19.87
C PHE A 264 14.97 42.68 21.35
N GLN A 265 15.63 43.79 21.71
CA GLN A 265 15.69 44.26 23.11
C GLN A 265 14.56 45.23 23.49
N GLU A 266 13.87 45.84 22.52
CA GLU A 266 12.72 46.72 22.79
C GLU A 266 11.44 45.97 23.19
N ILE A 267 11.39 44.64 22.98
CA ILE A 267 10.22 43.80 23.28
C ILE A 267 10.23 43.25 24.73
N ASN A 268 11.35 43.29 25.44
CA ASN A 268 11.51 42.68 26.78
C ASN A 268 11.73 43.67 27.94
N SER A 269 11.53 44.98 27.73
CA SER A 269 11.54 45.99 28.81
C SER A 269 10.11 46.45 29.17
N GLY A 270 9.44 45.67 30.01
CA GLY A 270 8.03 45.92 30.36
C GLY A 270 7.77 47.22 31.14
N LYS A 271 6.99 48.13 30.55
CA LYS A 271 6.08 49.10 31.22
C LYS A 271 5.00 49.57 30.23
N PRO A 272 3.86 50.14 30.68
CA PRO A 272 2.56 49.68 30.18
C PRO A 272 2.03 50.38 28.91
N VAL A 273 1.78 49.59 27.87
CA VAL A 273 0.94 49.98 26.72
C VAL A 273 -0.55 49.82 27.10
N THR A 274 -1.06 50.73 27.94
CA THR A 274 -2.50 50.75 28.33
C THR A 274 -3.13 52.15 28.34
N SER A 275 -2.51 53.15 27.71
CA SER A 275 -2.99 54.54 27.69
C SER A 275 -3.82 54.91 26.45
N GLY A 276 -3.89 54.06 25.42
CA GLY A 276 -4.54 54.36 24.13
C GLY A 276 -5.79 53.54 23.77
N LEU A 277 -6.14 52.50 24.53
CA LEU A 277 -7.27 51.60 24.23
C LEU A 277 -8.44 51.87 25.18
N ARG A 278 -9.65 52.05 24.63
CA ARG A 278 -10.87 52.24 25.43
C ARG A 278 -11.11 50.99 26.29
N LYS A 279 -11.30 51.18 27.59
CA LYS A 279 -11.66 50.10 28.53
C LYS A 279 -12.95 49.42 28.08
N VAL A 280 -12.86 48.12 27.85
CA VAL A 280 -14.03 47.22 27.79
C VAL A 280 -14.50 47.00 29.23
N THR A 281 -15.66 47.55 29.57
CA THR A 281 -16.28 47.42 30.89
C THR A 281 -16.98 46.06 31.05
N ALA A 282 -17.23 45.63 32.29
CA ALA A 282 -17.62 44.24 32.61
C ALA A 282 -18.97 43.81 31.99
N ASP A 283 -19.79 44.78 31.63
CA ASP A 283 -21.03 44.74 30.85
C ASP A 283 -20.88 44.24 29.40
N MET A 284 -19.67 44.24 28.82
CA MET A 284 -19.44 43.81 27.43
C MET A 284 -19.11 42.31 27.27
N LYS A 285 -19.32 41.46 28.29
CA LYS A 285 -19.11 40.00 28.24
C LYS A 285 -20.43 39.23 28.07
N THR A 286 -20.88 39.03 26.84
CA THR A 286 -22.16 38.35 26.54
C THR A 286 -22.07 36.83 26.44
N LYS A 287 -21.97 36.15 27.60
CA LYS A 287 -22.60 34.83 27.85
C LYS A 287 -22.45 34.37 29.31
N ASN A 288 -23.32 34.89 30.18
CA ASN A 288 -23.88 34.17 31.31
C ASN A 288 -25.02 35.02 31.89
N ARG A 289 -26.27 34.62 31.61
CA ARG A 289 -27.46 35.23 32.20
C ARG A 289 -28.22 34.18 32.97
N ALA A 290 -27.96 34.13 34.27
CA ALA A 290 -28.86 33.46 35.20
C ALA A 290 -30.01 34.41 35.57
N ASP A 291 -31.17 33.80 35.71
CA ASP A 291 -32.40 34.27 36.35
C ASP A 291 -33.22 35.45 35.78
N ARG A 292 -34.49 35.11 35.50
CA ARG A 292 -35.64 35.95 35.78
C ARG A 292 -36.85 35.04 36.02
N SER A 293 -37.28 34.96 37.27
CA SER A 293 -38.46 34.22 37.73
C SER A 293 -39.77 34.89 37.27
N GLY A 294 -40.83 34.08 37.09
CA GLY A 294 -42.10 34.55 36.51
C GLY A 294 -43.22 33.50 36.37
N VAL A 295 -43.53 32.80 37.47
CA VAL A 295 -44.79 32.09 37.81
C VAL A 295 -45.84 31.84 36.71
N VAL A 296 -46.15 30.56 36.42
CA VAL A 296 -47.54 30.07 36.24
C VAL A 296 -47.69 28.63 36.76
N GLY A 297 -48.65 28.42 37.69
CA GLY A 297 -49.55 27.26 37.74
C GLY A 297 -48.98 25.85 37.95
N THR A 298 -49.07 25.36 39.18
CA THR A 298 -49.16 23.91 39.48
C THR A 298 -50.40 23.30 38.82
N HIS A 299 -50.20 22.27 38.00
CA HIS A 299 -51.20 21.22 37.79
C HIS A 299 -50.52 19.86 37.74
N GLU A 300 -50.72 19.06 38.79
CA GLU A 300 -50.61 17.62 38.65
C GLU A 300 -51.58 17.16 37.57
N LYS A 301 -51.10 16.31 36.66
CA LYS A 301 -51.97 15.50 35.83
C LYS A 301 -51.34 14.14 35.64
N GLU A 302 -51.96 13.13 36.23
CA GLU A 302 -51.65 11.73 36.04
C GLU A 302 -51.51 11.42 34.54
N SER A 303 -50.31 10.99 34.12
CA SER A 303 -50.19 10.22 32.88
C SER A 303 -50.74 8.83 33.14
N ARG A 304 -52.07 8.69 33.01
CA ARG A 304 -52.77 7.41 33.02
C ARG A 304 -52.03 6.39 32.17
N MET A 305 -52.03 5.14 32.64
CA MET A 305 -51.67 3.97 31.85
C MET A 305 -52.35 4.01 30.48
N SER A 306 -51.58 4.23 29.42
CA SER A 306 -51.92 3.69 28.12
C SER A 306 -51.53 2.21 28.14
N SER A 307 -52.52 1.32 28.05
CA SER A 307 -52.30 -0.12 27.92
C SER A 307 -51.27 -0.38 26.81
N PRO A 308 -50.30 -1.28 27.00
CA PRO A 308 -49.30 -1.56 25.99
C PRO A 308 -50.01 -1.98 24.70
N ALA A 309 -49.79 -1.25 23.62
CA ALA A 309 -50.35 -1.57 22.33
C ALA A 309 -49.91 -2.99 21.97
N VAL A 310 -50.87 -3.89 21.79
CA VAL A 310 -50.60 -5.28 21.39
C VAL A 310 -49.98 -5.22 19.99
N ALA A 311 -48.66 -5.31 19.94
CA ALA A 311 -47.93 -5.57 18.71
C ALA A 311 -48.54 -6.83 18.09
N LYS A 312 -48.97 -6.76 16.83
CA LYS A 312 -49.56 -7.90 16.12
C LYS A 312 -48.53 -9.02 16.03
N VAL A 313 -48.61 -9.96 16.97
CA VAL A 313 -47.84 -11.19 16.98
C VAL A 313 -48.20 -11.97 15.71
N GLY A 314 -47.19 -12.47 14.99
CA GLY A 314 -47.43 -13.30 13.81
C GLY A 314 -48.11 -14.62 14.20
N PRO A 315 -48.71 -15.35 13.24
CA PRO A 315 -49.26 -16.67 13.56
C PRO A 315 -48.16 -17.56 14.18
N PRO A 316 -48.49 -18.36 15.22
CA PRO A 316 -47.53 -19.29 15.81
C PRO A 316 -47.13 -20.34 14.78
N LYS A 317 -45.83 -20.59 14.64
CA LYS A 317 -45.30 -21.67 13.80
C LYS A 317 -44.50 -22.65 14.64
N PHE A 318 -44.64 -23.93 14.30
CA PHE A 318 -43.86 -25.03 14.83
C PHE A 318 -43.78 -26.08 13.72
N GLU A 319 -42.82 -25.95 12.82
CA GLU A 319 -42.71 -26.82 11.65
C GLU A 319 -41.26 -26.97 11.16
N LEU A 320 -40.97 -28.11 10.53
CA LEU A 320 -39.72 -28.37 9.83
C LEU A 320 -39.83 -27.90 8.38
N GLN A 321 -39.33 -26.70 8.09
CA GLN A 321 -39.33 -26.16 6.73
C GLN A 321 -38.26 -26.84 5.87
N MET A 322 -38.68 -27.27 4.68
CA MET A 322 -37.84 -27.87 3.63
C MET A 322 -36.95 -29.02 4.12
N GLY A 323 -37.39 -29.76 5.13
CA GLY A 323 -36.64 -30.87 5.75
C GLY A 323 -35.35 -30.47 6.49
N ARG A 324 -35.05 -29.16 6.59
CA ARG A 324 -33.72 -28.67 6.99
C ARG A 324 -33.71 -27.58 8.06
N LYS A 325 -34.80 -26.83 8.26
CA LYS A 325 -34.86 -25.78 9.28
C LYS A 325 -36.13 -25.89 10.12
N TRP A 326 -35.98 -26.18 11.41
CA TRP A 326 -37.05 -26.05 12.38
C TRP A 326 -37.32 -24.58 12.65
N VAL A 327 -38.58 -24.17 12.48
CA VAL A 327 -39.04 -22.79 12.66
C VAL A 327 -40.04 -22.76 13.81
N VAL A 328 -39.63 -22.18 14.93
CA VAL A 328 -40.41 -22.01 16.16
C VAL A 328 -40.66 -20.52 16.34
N GLU A 329 -41.77 -20.03 15.78
CA GLU A 329 -42.10 -18.60 15.78
C GLU A 329 -43.32 -18.31 16.67
N ASN A 330 -43.28 -17.18 17.37
CA ASN A 330 -44.45 -16.55 18.02
C ASN A 330 -45.18 -17.44 19.04
N GLN A 331 -44.51 -18.42 19.65
CA GLN A 331 -45.11 -19.25 20.70
C GLN A 331 -45.25 -18.45 22.00
N ILE A 332 -46.43 -18.47 22.62
CA ILE A 332 -46.72 -17.73 23.86
C ILE A 332 -47.28 -18.68 24.92
N ALA A 333 -46.69 -18.67 26.12
CA ALA A 333 -47.10 -19.49 27.26
C ALA A 333 -47.10 -21.02 27.00
N LYS A 334 -46.23 -21.51 26.11
CA LYS A 334 -46.12 -22.93 25.72
C LYS A 334 -44.90 -23.59 26.36
N LYS A 335 -45.11 -24.48 27.33
CA LYS A 335 -44.04 -25.14 28.10
C LYS A 335 -43.78 -26.60 27.69
N ASP A 336 -44.51 -27.06 26.69
CA ASP A 336 -44.64 -28.44 26.22
C ASP A 336 -44.11 -28.61 24.78
N LEU A 337 -43.31 -27.66 24.28
CA LEU A 337 -42.76 -27.72 22.92
C LEU A 337 -41.57 -28.70 22.89
N VAL A 338 -41.66 -29.74 22.05
CA VAL A 338 -40.61 -30.75 21.91
C VAL A 338 -40.32 -31.03 20.43
N ILE A 339 -39.05 -30.95 20.05
CA ILE A 339 -38.53 -31.45 18.77
C ILE A 339 -37.86 -32.81 19.07
N SER A 340 -38.55 -33.90 18.73
CA SER A 340 -38.10 -35.27 19.00
C SER A 340 -37.28 -35.91 17.87
N GLU A 341 -37.40 -35.40 16.64
CA GLU A 341 -36.74 -35.92 15.45
C GLU A 341 -35.73 -34.89 14.91
N CYS A 342 -34.51 -34.91 15.46
CA CYS A 342 -33.41 -34.03 15.06
C CYS A 342 -32.39 -34.75 14.16
N ASP A 343 -32.01 -34.12 13.04
CA ASP A 343 -30.84 -34.54 12.23
C ASP A 343 -29.70 -33.52 12.36
N SER A 344 -28.46 -34.01 12.38
CA SER A 344 -27.24 -33.19 12.56
C SER A 344 -27.00 -32.13 11.47
N LYS A 345 -27.73 -32.17 10.35
CA LYS A 345 -27.72 -31.17 9.26
C LYS A 345 -28.81 -30.11 9.38
N GLN A 346 -29.76 -30.27 10.31
CA GLN A 346 -30.88 -29.35 10.54
C GLN A 346 -30.45 -28.18 11.44
N SER A 347 -31.09 -27.02 11.29
CA SER A 347 -30.95 -25.90 12.24
C SER A 347 -32.28 -25.55 12.89
N VAL A 348 -32.24 -25.00 14.10
CA VAL A 348 -33.41 -24.56 14.86
C VAL A 348 -33.39 -23.04 14.98
N TYR A 349 -34.46 -22.38 14.56
CA TYR A 349 -34.64 -20.93 14.67
C TYR A 349 -35.87 -20.63 15.50
N ILE A 350 -35.63 -20.01 16.65
CA ILE A 350 -36.64 -19.64 17.65
C ILE A 350 -36.79 -18.13 17.61
N PHE A 351 -37.96 -17.62 17.26
CA PHE A 351 -38.17 -16.19 17.07
C PHE A 351 -39.44 -15.67 17.73
N GLY A 352 -39.32 -14.57 18.49
CA GLY A 352 -40.46 -13.85 19.07
C GLY A 352 -41.27 -14.66 20.10
N CYS A 353 -40.72 -15.76 20.62
CA CYS A 353 -41.40 -16.61 21.59
C CYS A 353 -41.37 -16.01 23.00
N LYS A 354 -42.44 -16.22 23.79
CA LYS A 354 -42.61 -15.64 25.12
C LYS A 354 -43.18 -16.61 26.14
N ASP A 355 -42.70 -16.54 27.39
CA ASP A 355 -43.18 -17.35 28.52
C ASP A 355 -43.21 -18.87 28.23
N SER A 356 -42.30 -19.34 27.39
CA SER A 356 -42.35 -20.65 26.73
C SER A 356 -41.08 -21.47 26.99
N VAL A 357 -41.17 -22.79 26.85
CA VAL A 357 -40.05 -23.73 27.00
C VAL A 357 -40.01 -24.67 25.79
N LEU A 358 -38.84 -24.80 25.17
CA LEU A 358 -38.58 -25.70 24.06
C LEU A 358 -37.52 -26.75 24.43
N GLN A 359 -37.82 -28.02 24.17
CA GLN A 359 -36.84 -29.10 24.25
C GLN A 359 -36.46 -29.59 22.84
N ILE A 360 -35.16 -29.65 22.56
CA ILE A 360 -34.56 -30.14 21.31
C ILE A 360 -33.85 -31.45 21.64
N GLN A 361 -34.51 -32.57 21.37
CA GLN A 361 -34.00 -33.90 21.72
C GLN A 361 -33.16 -34.45 20.55
N GLY A 362 -31.84 -34.51 20.75
CA GLY A 362 -30.89 -34.98 19.75
C GLY A 362 -29.92 -33.90 19.25
N LYS A 363 -29.25 -34.20 18.13
CA LYS A 363 -28.14 -33.41 17.60
C LYS A 363 -28.56 -32.57 16.39
N VAL A 364 -28.32 -31.26 16.47
CA VAL A 364 -28.61 -30.29 15.40
C VAL A 364 -27.35 -29.53 14.98
N ASN A 365 -27.38 -28.88 13.81
CA ASN A 365 -26.23 -28.12 13.32
C ASN A 365 -26.05 -26.78 14.05
N ASN A 366 -27.13 -26.00 14.18
CA ASN A 366 -27.13 -24.66 14.78
C ASN A 366 -28.45 -24.38 15.50
N ILE A 367 -28.41 -23.64 16.60
CA ILE A 367 -29.58 -23.13 17.32
C ILE A 367 -29.47 -21.62 17.38
N THR A 368 -30.52 -20.89 16.98
CA THR A 368 -30.56 -19.42 17.04
C THR A 368 -31.85 -18.98 17.75
N ILE A 369 -31.73 -18.16 18.78
CA ILE A 369 -32.81 -17.60 19.58
C ILE A 369 -32.84 -16.08 19.37
N ASP A 370 -33.89 -15.54 18.74
CA ASP A 370 -33.98 -14.12 18.38
C ASP A 370 -35.28 -13.47 18.91
N LYS A 371 -35.17 -12.29 19.54
CA LYS A 371 -36.31 -11.50 20.07
C LYS A 371 -37.25 -12.25 21.02
N CYS A 372 -36.75 -13.26 21.72
CA CYS A 372 -37.54 -14.04 22.69
C CYS A 372 -37.51 -13.38 24.08
N ALA A 373 -38.55 -13.60 24.88
CA ALA A 373 -38.64 -13.05 26.24
C ALA A 373 -39.20 -14.05 27.25
N ASN A 374 -38.52 -14.27 28.39
CA ASN A 374 -38.89 -15.32 29.36
C ASN A 374 -38.99 -16.70 28.68
N MET A 375 -37.90 -17.12 28.02
CA MET A 375 -37.83 -18.34 27.20
C MET A 375 -36.84 -19.34 27.80
N GLY A 376 -37.26 -20.59 27.97
CA GLY A 376 -36.40 -21.72 28.32
C GLY A 376 -36.04 -22.57 27.09
N VAL A 377 -34.78 -22.92 26.88
CA VAL A 377 -34.37 -23.83 25.79
C VAL A 377 -33.44 -24.93 26.32
N LEU A 378 -33.88 -26.18 26.20
CA LEU A 378 -33.11 -27.36 26.59
C LEU A 378 -32.70 -28.13 25.32
N PHE A 379 -31.40 -28.35 25.09
CA PHE A 379 -30.94 -29.09 23.92
C PHE A 379 -29.86 -30.13 24.25
N THR A 380 -29.78 -31.20 23.45
CA THR A 380 -28.76 -32.25 23.63
C THR A 380 -27.42 -31.83 23.03
N ASP A 381 -27.29 -31.80 21.70
CA ASP A 381 -26.02 -31.50 21.01
C ASP A 381 -26.19 -30.45 19.91
N VAL A 382 -25.21 -29.55 19.78
CA VAL A 382 -25.09 -28.64 18.64
C VAL A 382 -23.72 -28.76 17.97
N VAL A 383 -23.69 -28.87 16.63
CA VAL A 383 -22.43 -29.08 15.87
C VAL A 383 -21.62 -27.79 15.75
N ALA A 384 -22.27 -26.65 15.48
CA ALA A 384 -21.63 -25.37 15.21
C ALA A 384 -21.76 -24.40 16.40
N ALA A 385 -22.97 -23.83 16.61
CA ALA A 385 -23.19 -22.81 17.63
C ALA A 385 -24.63 -22.79 18.20
N CYS A 386 -24.74 -22.25 19.41
CA CYS A 386 -25.99 -21.78 20.01
C CYS A 386 -25.93 -20.25 20.15
N GLU A 387 -26.81 -19.53 19.47
CA GLU A 387 -26.81 -18.07 19.34
C GLU A 387 -28.03 -17.47 20.03
N ILE A 388 -27.85 -16.42 20.84
CA ILE A 388 -28.89 -15.73 21.59
C ILE A 388 -28.83 -14.24 21.25
N VAL A 389 -29.87 -13.71 20.61
CA VAL A 389 -29.83 -12.39 19.98
C VAL A 389 -31.09 -11.58 20.34
N ASN A 390 -30.94 -10.30 20.69
CA ASN A 390 -32.07 -9.39 20.97
C ASN A 390 -33.05 -9.88 22.06
N CYS A 391 -32.62 -10.72 22.99
CA CYS A 391 -33.51 -11.43 23.92
C CYS A 391 -33.62 -10.74 25.30
N ASN A 392 -34.61 -11.13 26.11
CA ASN A 392 -34.78 -10.68 27.49
C ASN A 392 -35.18 -11.84 28.42
N ARG A 393 -34.41 -12.11 29.47
CA ARG A 393 -34.62 -13.26 30.40
C ARG A 393 -34.75 -14.58 29.64
N VAL A 394 -33.62 -15.12 29.21
CA VAL A 394 -33.56 -16.42 28.54
C VAL A 394 -32.69 -17.37 29.35
N GLU A 395 -33.20 -18.58 29.56
CA GLU A 395 -32.53 -19.70 30.23
C GLU A 395 -32.23 -20.76 29.17
N VAL A 396 -30.97 -21.13 28.98
CA VAL A 396 -30.57 -22.16 28.02
C VAL A 396 -29.75 -23.23 28.72
N GLN A 397 -30.11 -24.50 28.52
CA GLN A 397 -29.41 -25.64 29.09
C GLN A 397 -28.93 -26.59 27.99
N CYS A 398 -27.63 -26.82 27.96
CA CYS A 398 -26.98 -27.82 27.13
C CYS A 398 -26.81 -29.14 27.93
N GLN A 399 -27.24 -30.26 27.37
CA GLN A 399 -27.10 -31.59 28.01
C GLN A 399 -25.89 -32.38 27.50
N GLY A 400 -25.44 -32.13 26.27
CA GLY A 400 -24.30 -32.77 25.59
C GLY A 400 -23.29 -31.74 25.11
N SER A 401 -22.86 -31.82 23.85
CA SER A 401 -21.81 -30.93 23.30
C SER A 401 -22.34 -29.61 22.73
N ALA A 402 -21.63 -28.51 23.03
CA ALA A 402 -21.84 -27.20 22.41
C ALA A 402 -20.50 -26.48 22.22
N PRO A 403 -19.89 -26.50 21.02
CA PRO A 403 -18.57 -25.89 20.81
C PRO A 403 -18.54 -24.36 20.91
N THR A 404 -19.63 -23.70 20.56
CA THR A 404 -19.72 -22.22 20.50
C THR A 404 -21.05 -21.74 21.07
N VAL A 405 -21.01 -20.69 21.89
CA VAL A 405 -22.18 -19.95 22.40
C VAL A 405 -21.96 -18.46 22.14
N SER A 406 -22.96 -17.78 21.58
CA SER A 406 -22.93 -16.32 21.39
C SER A 406 -24.16 -15.65 21.98
N VAL A 407 -23.96 -14.49 22.61
CA VAL A 407 -25.02 -13.69 23.24
C VAL A 407 -24.86 -12.22 22.80
N ASP A 408 -25.75 -11.73 21.92
CA ASP A 408 -25.73 -10.34 21.43
C ASP A 408 -27.02 -9.59 21.78
N ASN A 409 -26.87 -8.33 22.18
CA ASN A 409 -27.96 -7.39 22.47
C ASN A 409 -29.06 -7.97 23.39
N THR A 410 -28.68 -8.78 24.39
CA THR A 410 -29.58 -9.57 25.23
C THR A 410 -29.48 -9.16 26.69
N THR A 411 -30.61 -9.18 27.42
CA THR A 411 -30.72 -8.64 28.78
C THR A 411 -31.26 -9.71 29.73
N GLY A 412 -30.41 -10.22 30.63
CA GLY A 412 -30.72 -11.37 31.49
C GLY A 412 -30.63 -12.69 30.71
N CYS A 413 -29.50 -13.38 30.82
CA CYS A 413 -29.25 -14.65 30.15
C CYS A 413 -28.54 -15.63 31.08
N GLN A 414 -29.14 -16.80 31.32
CA GLN A 414 -28.50 -17.89 32.07
C GLN A 414 -28.20 -19.05 31.14
N PHE A 415 -26.94 -19.49 31.09
CA PHE A 415 -26.51 -20.61 30.24
C PHE A 415 -25.90 -21.74 31.07
N TYR A 416 -26.56 -22.88 31.12
CA TYR A 416 -26.14 -24.08 31.86
C TYR A 416 -25.35 -25.02 30.94
N LEU A 417 -24.09 -25.27 31.27
CA LEU A 417 -23.19 -26.14 30.50
C LEU A 417 -23.22 -27.58 31.01
N SER A 418 -23.19 -28.55 30.09
CA SER A 418 -22.88 -29.93 30.45
C SER A 418 -21.38 -30.10 30.77
N LYS A 419 -20.99 -31.28 31.27
CA LYS A 419 -19.56 -31.66 31.39
C LYS A 419 -18.86 -31.75 30.03
N ASP A 420 -19.59 -32.03 28.96
CA ASP A 420 -19.07 -32.16 27.59
C ASP A 420 -19.03 -30.80 26.85
N ALA A 421 -19.66 -29.76 27.42
CA ALA A 421 -19.63 -28.38 26.93
C ALA A 421 -18.66 -27.48 27.71
N LEU A 422 -17.82 -28.02 28.60
CA LEU A 422 -16.82 -27.24 29.34
C LEU A 422 -15.74 -26.59 28.46
N GLY A 423 -15.55 -27.10 27.23
CA GLY A 423 -14.68 -26.52 26.21
C GLY A 423 -15.36 -25.49 25.30
N ALA A 424 -16.59 -25.05 25.61
CA ALA A 424 -17.34 -24.10 24.80
C ALA A 424 -16.64 -22.73 24.70
N SER A 425 -16.52 -22.21 23.49
CA SER A 425 -16.18 -20.80 23.27
C SER A 425 -17.42 -19.94 23.49
N ILE A 426 -17.40 -19.06 24.49
CA ILE A 426 -18.54 -18.21 24.85
C ILE A 426 -18.21 -16.75 24.53
N THR A 427 -19.10 -16.09 23.80
CA THR A 427 -18.94 -14.69 23.38
C THR A 427 -20.16 -13.85 23.76
N THR A 428 -19.94 -12.64 24.27
CA THR A 428 -21.00 -11.71 24.68
C THR A 428 -20.77 -10.33 24.09
N ALA A 429 -21.78 -9.74 23.47
CA ALA A 429 -21.77 -8.38 22.93
C ALA A 429 -23.03 -7.62 23.37
N LYS A 430 -22.88 -6.35 23.78
CA LYS A 430 -23.99 -5.43 24.14
C LYS A 430 -25.06 -6.04 25.06
N SER A 431 -24.68 -6.99 25.91
CA SER A 431 -25.58 -7.80 26.71
C SER A 431 -25.31 -7.57 28.20
N SER A 432 -26.37 -7.57 29.00
CA SER A 432 -26.33 -7.38 30.46
C SER A 432 -26.83 -8.62 31.17
N GLU A 433 -26.43 -8.79 32.44
CA GLU A 433 -26.90 -9.88 33.31
C GLU A 433 -26.70 -11.28 32.67
N VAL A 434 -25.53 -11.53 32.08
CA VAL A 434 -25.18 -12.83 31.45
C VAL A 434 -24.38 -13.70 32.42
N ASN A 435 -24.95 -14.82 32.84
CA ASN A 435 -24.36 -15.74 33.80
C ASN A 435 -24.22 -17.15 33.20
N ILE A 436 -23.03 -17.73 33.33
CA ILE A 436 -22.72 -19.09 32.88
C ILE A 436 -22.66 -20.03 34.09
N LEU A 437 -23.44 -21.11 34.05
CA LEU A 437 -23.55 -22.07 35.15
C LEU A 437 -22.83 -23.37 34.78
N VAL A 438 -21.83 -23.71 35.59
CA VAL A 438 -20.89 -24.81 35.38
C VAL A 438 -21.08 -25.88 36.47
N PRO A 439 -21.11 -27.19 36.17
CA PRO A 439 -21.34 -28.20 37.18
C PRO A 439 -20.10 -28.38 38.06
N SER A 440 -20.24 -28.21 39.37
CA SER A 440 -19.13 -28.37 40.32
C SER A 440 -18.68 -29.83 40.44
N SER A 441 -17.43 -30.06 40.88
CA SER A 441 -16.84 -31.40 41.03
C SER A 441 -17.20 -32.10 42.36
N GLY A 442 -18.06 -31.50 43.19
CA GLY A 442 -18.58 -32.07 44.43
C GLY A 442 -19.67 -33.14 44.20
N ALA A 443 -19.95 -33.93 45.24
CA ALA A 443 -21.02 -34.94 45.21
C ALA A 443 -22.42 -34.32 45.38
N ASP A 444 -22.49 -33.09 45.89
CA ASP A 444 -23.69 -32.25 45.92
C ASP A 444 -23.72 -31.40 44.64
N GLY A 445 -24.82 -31.46 43.90
CA GLY A 445 -24.92 -31.02 42.50
C GLY A 445 -25.00 -29.50 42.27
N ASP A 446 -24.21 -28.73 43.00
CA ASP A 446 -24.24 -27.26 42.96
C ASP A 446 -23.61 -26.69 41.69
N TRP A 447 -24.30 -25.73 41.09
CA TRP A 447 -23.85 -25.02 39.89
C TRP A 447 -22.98 -23.82 40.27
N ALA A 448 -21.75 -23.78 39.77
CA ALA A 448 -20.88 -22.63 39.91
C ALA A 448 -21.28 -21.54 38.90
N GLU A 449 -21.86 -20.45 39.40
CA GLU A 449 -22.29 -19.30 38.61
C GLU A 449 -21.11 -18.36 38.30
N HIS A 450 -20.89 -18.10 37.02
CA HIS A 450 -19.85 -17.22 36.50
C HIS A 450 -20.50 -16.06 35.75
N ALA A 451 -20.58 -14.89 36.39
CA ALA A 451 -21.06 -13.68 35.76
C ALA A 451 -20.04 -13.14 34.74
N LEU A 452 -20.50 -12.84 33.52
CA LEU A 452 -19.68 -12.23 32.47
C LEU A 452 -19.81 -10.69 32.55
N PRO A 453 -18.70 -9.93 32.63
CA PRO A 453 -18.74 -8.51 32.94
C PRO A 453 -19.21 -7.64 31.77
N GLU A 454 -20.04 -6.64 32.06
CA GLU A 454 -20.35 -5.54 31.14
C GLU A 454 -19.08 -4.72 30.84
N GLN A 455 -18.78 -4.52 29.55
CA GLN A 455 -17.40 -4.23 29.13
C GLN A 455 -17.03 -2.73 29.11
N MET A 456 -16.33 -2.24 30.15
CA MET A 456 -15.51 -1.01 30.14
C MET A 456 -14.41 -1.02 31.24
N VAL A 457 -13.24 -0.33 31.17
CA VAL A 457 -12.23 -0.09 30.11
C VAL A 457 -10.84 0.10 30.81
N ALA A 458 -9.77 -0.49 30.25
CA ALA A 458 -8.32 -0.18 30.41
C ALA A 458 -7.55 -0.41 31.74
N LEU A 459 -6.51 -1.29 31.68
CA LEU A 459 -5.11 -0.89 32.00
C LEU A 459 -4.02 -1.81 31.37
N LYS A 460 -3.33 -1.29 30.36
CA LYS A 460 -1.91 -1.50 29.95
C LYS A 460 -1.23 -2.86 29.74
N LEU A 461 -1.78 -4.05 30.05
CA LEU A 461 -1.06 -5.33 29.79
C LEU A 461 -1.71 -6.30 28.78
N LEU A 462 -2.84 -5.92 28.17
CA LEU A 462 -3.67 -6.81 27.34
C LEU A 462 -3.84 -6.32 25.89
N GLN A 463 -2.88 -5.53 25.38
CA GLN A 463 -2.92 -4.95 24.02
C GLN A 463 -2.52 -5.92 22.88
N SER A 464 -2.20 -7.18 23.17
CA SER A 464 -1.69 -8.14 22.17
C SER A 464 -2.66 -9.25 21.73
N LEU A 465 -3.82 -9.44 22.37
CA LEU A 465 -4.65 -10.64 22.15
C LEU A 465 -6.16 -10.41 21.94
N THR A 466 -6.63 -9.17 21.78
CA THR A 466 -8.02 -8.88 21.41
C THR A 466 -8.15 -7.72 20.41
N GLN A 467 -7.91 -8.00 19.13
CA GLN A 467 -8.68 -7.35 18.05
C GLN A 467 -9.86 -8.30 17.72
N PRO A 468 -11.05 -7.80 17.31
CA PRO A 468 -12.04 -8.64 16.64
C PRO A 468 -11.43 -9.20 15.33
N GLU A 469 -12.04 -10.22 14.70
CA GLU A 469 -11.57 -10.69 13.38
C GLU A 469 -11.38 -9.50 12.44
N ASP A 470 -10.13 -9.24 12.10
CA ASP A 470 -9.75 -7.92 11.63
C ASP A 470 -10.29 -7.69 10.23
N SER A 471 -11.10 -6.64 10.13
CA SER A 471 -11.48 -6.01 8.87
C SER A 471 -10.21 -5.44 8.21
N GLN A 472 -9.42 -6.31 7.55
CA GLN A 472 -8.13 -6.10 6.84
C GLN A 472 -7.54 -4.69 6.99
N SER A 473 -7.24 -4.31 8.24
CA SER A 473 -6.99 -2.92 8.63
C SER A 473 -5.63 -2.43 8.15
N PHE A 474 -4.74 -3.37 7.86
CA PHE A 474 -3.40 -3.19 7.30
C PHE A 474 -3.38 -3.02 5.77
N ILE A 475 -4.47 -3.25 5.03
CA ILE A 475 -4.51 -3.04 3.57
C ILE A 475 -5.10 -1.66 3.24
N GLY A 476 -4.23 -0.78 2.76
CA GLY A 476 -4.56 0.51 2.18
C GLY A 476 -4.27 0.59 0.68
N VAL A 477 -4.66 1.71 0.09
CA VAL A 477 -4.34 2.06 -1.30
C VAL A 477 -4.03 3.55 -1.43
N ASN A 478 -3.13 3.92 -2.33
CA ASN A 478 -2.90 5.31 -2.71
C ASN A 478 -3.94 5.74 -3.74
N TYR A 479 -4.72 6.78 -3.42
CA TYR A 479 -5.64 7.40 -4.38
C TYR A 479 -4.96 8.64 -4.96
N GLY A 480 -4.21 8.37 -6.03
CA GLY A 480 -3.61 9.39 -6.90
C GLY A 480 -4.65 10.22 -7.65
N GLN A 481 -4.24 11.41 -8.08
CA GLN A 481 -5.09 12.43 -8.70
C GLN A 481 -4.42 13.13 -9.90
N VAL A 482 -3.26 12.65 -10.35
CA VAL A 482 -2.54 13.19 -11.51
C VAL A 482 -3.10 12.56 -12.79
N ALA A 483 -4.39 12.78 -13.02
CA ALA A 483 -5.16 12.29 -14.17
C ALA A 483 -6.38 13.17 -14.45
N ASP A 484 -6.84 13.21 -15.71
CA ASP A 484 -8.08 13.93 -16.08
C ASP A 484 -9.29 13.02 -16.35
N ASN A 485 -9.09 11.70 -16.33
CA ASN A 485 -10.08 10.69 -16.69
C ASN A 485 -10.78 10.01 -15.47
N LEU A 486 -10.42 10.38 -14.24
CA LEU A 486 -10.80 9.65 -13.03
C LEU A 486 -12.32 9.64 -12.74
N PRO A 487 -12.84 8.54 -12.16
CA PRO A 487 -14.26 8.45 -11.81
C PRO A 487 -14.62 9.40 -10.65
N PRO A 488 -15.91 9.79 -10.54
CA PRO A 488 -16.37 10.64 -9.45
C PRO A 488 -16.06 10.03 -8.07
N PRO A 489 -15.61 10.81 -7.07
CA PRO A 489 -15.22 10.28 -5.76
C PRO A 489 -16.30 9.46 -5.05
N SER A 490 -17.59 9.70 -5.33
CA SER A 490 -18.71 8.91 -4.82
C SER A 490 -18.76 7.48 -5.35
N GLU A 491 -18.35 7.26 -6.60
CA GLU A 491 -18.26 5.92 -7.17
C GLU A 491 -17.00 5.21 -6.68
N THR A 492 -15.88 5.93 -6.54
CA THR A 492 -14.67 5.42 -5.89
C THR A 492 -14.95 4.97 -4.45
N ALA A 493 -15.73 5.74 -3.69
CA ALA A 493 -16.12 5.37 -2.32
C ALA A 493 -16.92 4.04 -2.28
N LYS A 494 -17.85 3.83 -3.23
CA LYS A 494 -18.60 2.56 -3.36
C LYS A 494 -17.68 1.40 -3.77
N LEU A 495 -16.75 1.63 -4.69
CA LEU A 495 -15.74 0.65 -5.10
C LEU A 495 -14.89 0.22 -3.91
N LEU A 496 -14.34 1.17 -3.15
CA LEU A 496 -13.57 0.86 -1.96
C LEU A 496 -14.43 0.10 -0.92
N GLN A 497 -15.70 0.48 -0.74
CA GLN A 497 -16.64 -0.26 0.11
C GLN A 497 -16.93 -1.69 -0.37
N SER A 498 -16.84 -2.01 -1.66
CA SER A 498 -16.98 -3.38 -2.19
C SER A 498 -15.69 -4.20 -2.14
N THR A 499 -14.53 -3.57 -1.86
CA THR A 499 -13.23 -4.24 -1.71
C THR A 499 -12.81 -4.44 -0.25
N ALA A 500 -11.83 -5.30 0.00
CA ALA A 500 -11.22 -5.49 1.31
C ALA A 500 -10.33 -4.31 1.77
N ILE A 501 -10.14 -3.28 0.93
CA ILE A 501 -9.37 -2.08 1.29
C ILE A 501 -10.08 -1.34 2.43
N LYS A 502 -9.30 -0.93 3.44
CA LYS A 502 -9.81 -0.22 4.63
C LYS A 502 -9.11 1.07 4.94
N ARG A 503 -8.07 1.42 4.17
CA ARG A 503 -7.37 2.70 4.27
C ARG A 503 -7.14 3.31 2.89
N VAL A 504 -7.17 4.63 2.81
CA VAL A 504 -6.81 5.39 1.61
C VAL A 504 -5.78 6.44 2.00
N ARG A 505 -4.71 6.55 1.22
CA ARG A 505 -3.74 7.65 1.30
C ARG A 505 -3.99 8.63 0.18
N LEU A 506 -4.11 9.91 0.53
CA LEU A 506 -4.19 11.05 -0.37
C LEU A 506 -2.89 11.85 -0.27
N TYR A 507 -2.32 12.25 -1.42
CA TYR A 507 -1.14 13.11 -1.49
C TYR A 507 -1.40 14.57 -1.05
N GLY A 508 -2.68 14.95 -0.99
CA GLY A 508 -3.17 16.22 -0.47
C GLY A 508 -4.39 16.02 0.43
N ALA A 509 -5.21 17.06 0.58
CA ALA A 509 -6.44 17.02 1.36
C ALA A 509 -7.67 17.41 0.51
N ASP A 510 -7.95 16.65 -0.56
CA ASP A 510 -9.07 16.98 -1.46
C ASP A 510 -10.43 16.90 -0.72
N PRO A 511 -11.20 18.01 -0.68
CA PRO A 511 -12.42 18.07 0.11
C PRO A 511 -13.58 17.26 -0.48
N ALA A 512 -13.55 16.89 -1.76
CA ALA A 512 -14.58 16.09 -2.40
C ALA A 512 -14.36 14.60 -2.12
N ILE A 513 -13.12 14.10 -2.21
CA ILE A 513 -12.74 12.74 -1.86
C ILE A 513 -12.96 12.48 -0.36
N ILE A 514 -12.49 13.39 0.51
CA ILE A 514 -12.66 13.24 1.95
C ILE A 514 -14.17 13.19 2.31
N LYS A 515 -15.01 14.03 1.69
CA LYS A 515 -16.48 13.99 1.88
C LYS A 515 -17.12 12.71 1.34
N ALA A 516 -16.69 12.21 0.18
CA ALA A 516 -17.24 10.99 -0.41
C ALA A 516 -16.98 9.75 0.45
N LEU A 517 -15.87 9.74 1.21
CA LEU A 517 -15.53 8.68 2.17
C LEU A 517 -16.20 8.84 3.55
N ALA A 518 -17.01 9.89 3.78
CA ALA A 518 -17.71 10.08 5.04
C ALA A 518 -18.68 8.93 5.35
N GLY A 519 -18.65 8.41 6.58
CA GLY A 519 -19.49 7.28 7.02
C GLY A 519 -19.09 5.92 6.42
N SER A 520 -18.08 5.84 5.55
CA SER A 520 -17.66 4.59 4.89
C SER A 520 -16.94 3.60 5.82
N GLY A 521 -16.39 4.09 6.94
CA GLY A 521 -15.53 3.34 7.85
C GLY A 521 -14.07 3.17 7.37
N ILE A 522 -13.76 3.63 6.15
CA ILE A 522 -12.40 3.63 5.58
C ILE A 522 -11.59 4.73 6.29
N ALA A 523 -10.40 4.39 6.79
CA ALA A 523 -9.46 5.34 7.36
C ALA A 523 -8.73 6.15 6.25
N ILE A 524 -8.38 7.39 6.55
CA ILE A 524 -7.80 8.32 5.58
C ILE A 524 -6.49 8.89 6.11
N ALA A 525 -5.40 8.64 5.39
CA ALA A 525 -4.17 9.40 5.50
C ALA A 525 -4.21 10.57 4.49
N ILE A 526 -3.95 11.80 4.94
CA ILE A 526 -3.92 12.99 4.07
C ILE A 526 -2.54 13.63 4.05
N GLY A 527 -2.14 14.16 2.89
CA GLY A 527 -0.87 14.86 2.72
C GLY A 527 -0.99 16.36 2.97
N ALA A 528 -0.02 16.94 3.68
CA ALA A 528 0.39 18.32 3.45
C ALA A 528 1.53 18.29 2.42
N SER A 529 1.45 19.11 1.39
CA SER A 529 2.41 19.09 0.29
C SER A 529 3.79 19.59 0.72
N ASN A 530 4.82 19.29 -0.06
CA ASN A 530 6.16 19.86 0.18
C ASN A 530 6.11 21.40 0.17
N GLY A 531 5.28 22.02 -0.67
CA GLY A 531 5.08 23.46 -0.71
C GLY A 531 4.40 24.07 0.53
N ASP A 532 3.70 23.27 1.34
CA ASP A 532 3.07 23.75 2.59
C ASP A 532 4.08 23.86 3.74
N ILE A 533 5.17 23.08 3.71
CA ILE A 533 6.14 22.95 4.82
C ILE A 533 6.68 24.31 5.30
N PRO A 534 7.13 25.25 4.44
CA PRO A 534 7.69 26.52 4.92
C PRO A 534 6.68 27.37 5.71
N ALA A 535 5.40 27.38 5.28
CA ALA A 535 4.33 28.10 5.98
C ALA A 535 3.97 27.41 7.30
N LEU A 536 3.79 26.08 7.27
CA LEU A 536 3.49 25.28 8.46
C LEU A 536 4.60 25.35 9.51
N ALA A 537 5.87 25.46 9.09
CA ALA A 537 7.03 25.56 9.97
C ALA A 537 7.16 26.95 10.62
N SER A 538 6.93 28.02 9.86
CA SER A 538 7.21 29.39 10.28
C SER A 538 6.09 30.03 11.11
N ASP A 539 4.82 29.66 10.89
CA ASP A 539 3.68 30.22 11.63
C ASP A 539 2.75 29.12 12.19
N PRO A 540 2.67 28.96 13.52
CA PRO A 540 1.69 28.07 14.16
C PRO A 540 0.23 28.39 13.79
N ASN A 541 -0.10 29.63 13.42
CA ASN A 541 -1.45 29.98 12.95
C ASN A 541 -1.71 29.42 11.55
N ALA A 542 -0.71 29.35 10.67
CA ALA A 542 -0.84 28.67 9.37
C ALA A 542 -1.13 27.17 9.56
N ALA A 543 -0.46 26.51 10.50
CA ALA A 543 -0.77 25.12 10.86
C ALA A 543 -2.18 24.96 11.46
N ALA A 544 -2.62 25.88 12.32
CA ALA A 544 -3.99 25.89 12.83
C ALA A 544 -5.02 26.11 11.71
N GLN A 545 -4.77 27.02 10.76
CA GLN A 545 -5.63 27.26 9.60
C GLN A 545 -5.68 26.05 8.66
N TRP A 546 -4.55 25.36 8.45
CA TRP A 546 -4.49 24.12 7.66
C TRP A 546 -5.35 23.03 8.30
N VAL A 547 -5.22 22.77 9.60
CA VAL A 547 -6.05 21.80 10.35
C VAL A 547 -7.55 22.20 10.32
N ASN A 548 -7.85 23.49 10.51
CA ASN A 548 -9.22 24.02 10.45
C ASN A 548 -9.87 23.90 9.07
N SER A 549 -9.07 23.89 8.00
CA SER A 549 -9.56 23.81 6.62
C SER A 549 -9.66 22.36 6.12
N ASN A 550 -8.70 21.51 6.51
CA ASN A 550 -8.45 20.20 5.90
C ASN A 550 -8.86 19.02 6.78
N VAL A 551 -9.08 19.22 8.09
CA VAL A 551 -9.39 18.14 9.04
C VAL A 551 -10.75 18.37 9.72
N LEU A 552 -10.92 19.51 10.39
CA LEU A 552 -12.12 19.77 11.22
C LEU A 552 -13.46 19.76 10.46
N PRO A 553 -13.57 20.19 9.19
CA PRO A 553 -14.84 20.17 8.46
C PRO A 553 -15.35 18.76 8.12
N PHE A 554 -14.50 17.74 8.29
CA PHE A 554 -14.78 16.36 7.86
C PHE A 554 -14.76 15.37 9.02
N TYR A 555 -13.95 15.62 10.05
CA TYR A 555 -13.86 14.76 11.23
C TYR A 555 -15.06 14.96 12.18
N PRO A 556 -15.66 13.90 12.78
CA PRO A 556 -15.29 12.49 12.69
C PRO A 556 -16.00 11.70 11.58
N ALA A 557 -16.83 12.34 10.75
CA ALA A 557 -17.62 11.66 9.72
C ALA A 557 -16.71 10.94 8.70
N SER A 558 -15.64 11.60 8.28
CA SER A 558 -14.53 11.00 7.54
C SER A 558 -13.41 10.65 8.53
N LYS A 559 -12.98 9.37 8.52
CA LYS A 559 -12.04 8.82 9.52
C LYS A 559 -10.59 9.17 9.16
N ILE A 560 -10.25 10.46 9.21
CA ILE A 560 -8.85 10.91 9.11
C ILE A 560 -8.11 10.44 10.37
N ASP A 561 -7.05 9.64 10.23
CA ASP A 561 -6.25 9.09 11.34
C ASP A 561 -4.73 9.36 11.22
N LEU A 562 -4.27 9.82 10.06
CA LEU A 562 -2.87 10.18 9.80
C LEU A 562 -2.77 11.42 8.91
N ILE A 563 -1.82 12.31 9.22
CA ILE A 563 -1.35 13.37 8.34
C ILE A 563 0.12 13.10 8.00
N ASN A 564 0.43 13.02 6.70
CA ASN A 564 1.78 12.98 6.19
C ASN A 564 2.20 14.41 5.82
N VAL A 565 3.09 15.02 6.61
CA VAL A 565 3.67 16.33 6.27
C VAL A 565 4.85 16.09 5.34
N GLY A 566 4.65 16.39 4.06
CA GLY A 566 5.64 16.18 3.01
C GLY A 566 5.73 14.73 2.50
N ASN A 567 6.28 14.62 1.29
CA ASN A 567 6.58 13.37 0.61
C ASN A 567 8.04 13.38 0.14
N GLU A 568 8.82 12.42 0.64
CA GLU A 568 10.24 12.18 0.30
C GLU A 568 11.17 13.40 0.43
N VAL A 569 10.81 14.33 1.33
CA VAL A 569 11.46 15.64 1.55
C VAL A 569 12.99 15.57 1.68
N LEU A 570 13.53 14.51 2.30
CA LEU A 570 14.97 14.34 2.49
C LEU A 570 15.75 14.17 1.17
N LEU A 571 15.08 13.84 0.06
CA LEU A 571 15.67 13.75 -1.28
C LEU A 571 15.53 15.03 -2.11
N SER A 572 14.86 16.07 -1.60
CA SER A 572 14.60 17.31 -2.36
C SER A 572 15.84 18.15 -2.68
N ASN A 573 17.00 17.83 -2.10
CA ASN A 573 18.23 18.63 -2.05
C ASN A 573 18.06 20.05 -1.43
N ASP A 574 16.85 20.44 -1.01
CA ASP A 574 16.56 21.72 -0.36
C ASP A 574 16.77 21.63 1.17
N GLN A 575 17.91 22.17 1.63
CA GLN A 575 18.25 22.23 3.06
C GLN A 575 17.30 23.12 3.88
N GLY A 576 16.66 24.12 3.26
CA GLY A 576 15.61 24.92 3.88
C GLY A 576 14.39 24.05 4.17
N LEU A 577 13.92 23.31 3.16
CA LEU A 577 12.78 22.41 3.29
C LEU A 577 13.03 21.28 4.31
N ILE A 578 14.21 20.65 4.26
CA ILE A 578 14.63 19.59 5.18
C ILE A 578 14.67 20.09 6.63
N SER A 579 15.24 21.27 6.88
CA SER A 579 15.32 21.84 8.23
C SER A 579 13.96 22.34 8.77
N GLN A 580 13.02 22.70 7.90
CA GLN A 580 11.68 23.15 8.25
C GLN A 580 10.67 22.01 8.50
N LEU A 581 10.95 20.80 8.02
CA LEU A 581 10.06 19.64 8.15
C LEU A 581 9.63 19.32 9.59
N LEU A 582 10.59 19.18 10.52
CA LEU A 582 10.30 18.87 11.91
C LEU A 582 9.51 20.00 12.64
N PRO A 583 9.87 21.29 12.49
CA PRO A 583 9.02 22.41 12.91
C PRO A 583 7.58 22.35 12.37
N ALA A 584 7.39 22.07 11.07
CA ALA A 584 6.05 21.95 10.47
C ALA A 584 5.23 20.83 11.13
N MET A 585 5.83 19.64 11.30
CA MET A 585 5.19 18.51 11.98
C MET A 585 4.79 18.82 13.42
N ARG A 586 5.64 19.55 14.17
CA ARG A 586 5.34 20.01 15.54
C ARG A 586 4.18 21.00 15.59
N ASN A 587 4.13 21.95 14.67
CA ASN A 587 3.05 22.95 14.60
C ASN A 587 1.71 22.29 14.22
N VAL A 588 1.71 21.35 13.26
CA VAL A 588 0.51 20.57 12.90
C VAL A 588 0.01 19.72 14.07
N LEU A 589 0.90 19.02 14.79
CA LEU A 589 0.51 18.25 15.98
C LEU A 589 -0.03 19.14 17.12
N SER A 590 0.55 20.32 17.30
CA SER A 590 0.08 21.31 18.28
C SER A 590 -1.33 21.82 17.92
N ALA A 591 -1.59 22.10 16.64
CA ALA A 591 -2.91 22.49 16.14
C ALA A 591 -3.96 21.37 16.33
N LEU A 592 -3.63 20.11 16.03
CA LEU A 592 -4.50 18.96 16.29
C LEU A 592 -4.80 18.80 17.78
N SER A 593 -3.80 19.00 18.63
CA SER A 593 -3.93 18.91 20.08
C SER A 593 -4.84 20.02 20.62
N ALA A 594 -4.68 21.26 20.16
CA ALA A 594 -5.57 22.38 20.48
C ALA A 594 -7.02 22.13 20.02
N ALA A 595 -7.21 21.42 18.89
CA ALA A 595 -8.51 20.99 18.39
C ALA A 595 -9.07 19.71 19.06
N SER A 596 -8.45 19.20 20.14
CA SER A 596 -8.84 17.95 20.83
C SER A 596 -8.80 16.68 19.95
N LEU A 597 -7.94 16.69 18.92
CA LEU A 597 -7.62 15.58 18.01
C LEU A 597 -6.23 14.96 18.25
N GLY A 598 -5.42 15.53 19.15
CA GLY A 598 -4.15 14.93 19.58
C GLY A 598 -4.33 13.48 20.04
N GLY A 599 -3.47 12.58 19.56
CA GLY A 599 -3.56 11.13 19.79
C GLY A 599 -4.67 10.41 18.99
N LYS A 600 -5.62 11.12 18.36
CA LYS A 600 -6.63 10.55 17.46
C LYS A 600 -6.20 10.65 16.00
N VAL A 601 -5.60 11.77 15.63
CA VAL A 601 -4.97 12.02 14.32
C VAL A 601 -3.47 12.14 14.57
N ARG A 602 -2.69 11.24 13.97
CA ARG A 602 -1.24 11.20 14.11
C ARG A 602 -0.57 12.02 13.02
N VAL A 603 0.69 12.39 13.24
CA VAL A 603 1.49 13.18 12.28
C VAL A 603 2.80 12.43 12.01
N SER A 604 3.09 12.18 10.73
CA SER A 604 4.35 11.59 10.26
C SER A 604 4.79 12.29 8.96
N THR A 605 5.86 11.81 8.33
CA THR A 605 6.40 12.27 7.04
C THR A 605 6.83 11.04 6.24
N VAL A 606 6.75 11.09 4.92
CA VAL A 606 7.05 9.93 4.06
C VAL A 606 8.50 9.96 3.57
N HIS A 607 9.15 8.80 3.60
CA HIS A 607 10.55 8.62 3.20
C HIS A 607 10.69 7.64 2.02
N SER A 608 11.59 7.94 1.09
CA SER A 608 12.10 6.96 0.14
C SER A 608 13.01 5.95 0.83
N MET A 609 13.22 4.78 0.25
CA MET A 609 14.29 3.85 0.69
C MET A 609 15.70 4.47 0.62
N ALA A 610 15.93 5.49 -0.20
CA ALA A 610 17.22 6.17 -0.32
C ALA A 610 17.62 7.02 0.91
N VAL A 611 16.80 7.05 1.98
CA VAL A 611 17.26 7.51 3.30
C VAL A 611 18.25 6.53 3.95
N LEU A 612 18.37 5.30 3.45
CA LEU A 612 19.39 4.32 3.84
C LEU A 612 20.65 4.47 2.99
N ALA A 613 21.82 4.40 3.62
CA ALA A 613 23.11 4.24 2.93
C ALA A 613 23.52 2.75 2.79
N GLN A 614 22.98 1.87 3.64
CA GLN A 614 23.16 0.42 3.57
C GLN A 614 21.83 -0.28 3.80
N SER A 615 21.57 -1.33 3.02
CA SER A 615 20.33 -2.12 3.05
C SER A 615 20.50 -3.59 2.61
N ASP A 616 21.66 -3.98 2.09
CA ASP A 616 21.99 -5.36 1.70
C ASP A 616 23.37 -5.74 2.29
N PRO A 617 23.46 -6.74 3.19
CA PRO A 617 22.35 -7.53 3.73
C PRO A 617 21.42 -6.69 4.63
N PRO A 618 20.12 -7.04 4.78
CA PRO A 618 19.18 -6.27 5.60
C PRO A 618 19.66 -5.94 7.02
N SER A 619 20.40 -6.84 7.68
CA SER A 619 20.99 -6.61 9.01
C SER A 619 22.00 -5.48 9.08
N SER A 620 22.57 -5.07 7.93
CA SER A 620 23.47 -3.91 7.80
C SER A 620 22.71 -2.57 7.66
N GLY A 621 21.37 -2.62 7.65
CA GLY A 621 20.48 -1.47 7.50
C GLY A 621 20.94 -0.26 8.30
N GLN A 622 21.29 0.82 7.60
CA GLN A 622 21.81 2.04 8.22
C GLN A 622 21.32 3.29 7.47
N PHE A 623 20.77 4.25 8.22
CA PHE A 623 20.43 5.57 7.68
C PHE A 623 21.67 6.29 7.16
N ASN A 624 21.52 7.00 6.04
CA ASN A 624 22.58 7.82 5.47
C ASN A 624 23.07 8.85 6.51
N PRO A 625 24.39 8.90 6.82
CA PRO A 625 24.94 9.85 7.78
C PRO A 625 24.54 11.31 7.52
N GLY A 626 24.38 11.72 6.25
CA GLY A 626 23.95 13.07 5.87
C GLY A 626 22.52 13.43 6.31
N PHE A 627 21.67 12.44 6.59
CA PHE A 627 20.31 12.63 7.10
C PHE A 627 20.15 12.24 8.57
N GLN A 628 21.16 11.63 9.19
CA GLN A 628 21.00 10.90 10.45
C GLN A 628 20.52 11.79 11.61
N ASP A 629 21.00 13.03 11.71
CA ASP A 629 20.61 13.94 12.80
C ASP A 629 19.20 14.50 12.62
N VAL A 630 18.80 14.81 11.38
CA VAL A 630 17.41 15.18 11.06
C VAL A 630 16.48 14.00 11.34
N LEU A 631 16.85 12.79 10.91
CA LEU A 631 16.10 11.58 11.17
C LEU A 631 15.95 11.28 12.66
N LYS A 632 17.01 11.40 13.49
CA LYS A 632 16.89 11.26 14.95
C LYS A 632 15.86 12.24 15.54
N GLY A 633 15.81 13.49 15.05
CA GLY A 633 14.82 14.48 15.47
C GLY A 633 13.38 14.13 15.06
N LEU A 634 13.20 13.60 13.84
CA LEU A 634 11.92 13.12 13.33
C LEU A 634 11.45 11.86 14.09
N LEU A 635 12.35 10.91 14.34
CA LEU A 635 12.10 9.68 15.08
C LEU A 635 11.73 9.94 16.54
N ALA A 636 12.41 10.88 17.21
CA ALA A 636 12.03 11.33 18.55
C ALA A 636 10.59 11.87 18.58
N PHE A 637 10.24 12.75 17.63
CA PHE A 637 8.88 13.26 17.49
C PHE A 637 7.85 12.15 17.18
N GLN A 638 8.20 11.18 16.33
CA GLN A 638 7.32 10.07 15.96
C GLN A 638 7.04 9.15 17.15
N ARG A 639 8.07 8.81 17.95
CA ARG A 639 7.93 8.11 19.23
C ARG A 639 6.99 8.86 20.17
N ASP A 640 7.23 10.15 20.41
CA ASP A 640 6.45 10.97 21.35
C ASP A 640 4.97 11.11 20.92
N ASN A 641 4.70 11.04 19.62
CA ASN A 641 3.35 11.10 19.01
C ASN A 641 2.69 9.71 18.79
N GLY A 642 3.41 8.61 19.03
CA GLY A 642 2.95 7.25 18.66
C GLY A 642 2.68 7.10 17.15
N SER A 643 3.36 7.87 16.30
CA SER A 643 3.22 7.83 14.85
C SER A 643 4.28 6.93 14.20
N PRO A 644 3.97 6.29 13.05
CA PRO A 644 4.88 5.33 12.44
C PRO A 644 5.96 6.03 11.63
N PHE A 645 7.08 5.34 11.42
CA PHE A 645 8.04 5.68 10.38
C PHE A 645 7.46 5.26 9.02
N ALA A 646 7.07 6.24 8.19
CA ALA A 646 6.45 5.98 6.90
C ALA A 646 7.50 5.93 5.77
N VAL A 647 7.52 4.84 5.01
CA VAL A 647 8.55 4.57 4.00
C VAL A 647 7.98 3.88 2.76
N ASN A 648 8.66 4.07 1.62
CA ASN A 648 8.26 3.59 0.29
C ASN A 648 9.22 2.52 -0.29
N PRO A 649 9.16 1.24 0.15
CA PRO A 649 9.89 0.11 -0.43
C PRO A 649 9.27 -0.34 -1.76
N TYR A 650 10.07 -0.29 -2.83
CA TYR A 650 9.69 -0.77 -4.16
C TYR A 650 10.66 -1.87 -4.64
N PRO A 651 10.28 -3.16 -4.52
CA PRO A 651 10.98 -4.28 -5.13
C PRO A 651 11.12 -4.20 -6.66
N PHE A 652 10.24 -3.45 -7.34
CA PHE A 652 10.30 -3.18 -8.77
C PHE A 652 11.62 -2.47 -9.17
N PHE A 653 11.98 -1.37 -8.52
CA PHE A 653 13.22 -0.63 -8.83
C PHE A 653 14.49 -1.44 -8.47
N ALA A 654 14.40 -2.31 -7.46
CA ALA A 654 15.47 -3.26 -7.15
C ALA A 654 15.63 -4.32 -8.26
N TYR A 655 14.53 -4.81 -8.86
CA TYR A 655 14.58 -5.70 -10.02
C TYR A 655 15.09 -5.00 -11.29
N GLN A 656 14.67 -3.75 -11.56
CA GLN A 656 15.21 -2.99 -12.70
C GLN A 656 16.74 -2.83 -12.64
N SER A 657 17.30 -2.75 -11.43
CA SER A 657 18.75 -2.66 -11.20
C SER A 657 19.48 -4.01 -11.32
N ASP A 658 18.75 -5.13 -11.21
CA ASP A 658 19.29 -6.49 -11.25
C ASP A 658 18.29 -7.47 -11.93
N PRO A 659 18.14 -7.42 -13.27
CA PRO A 659 17.02 -8.03 -13.99
C PRO A 659 17.14 -9.56 -14.20
N ARG A 660 17.76 -10.28 -13.25
CA ARG A 660 17.96 -11.73 -13.32
C ARG A 660 16.69 -12.52 -12.90
N PRO A 661 16.41 -13.71 -13.47
CA PRO A 661 15.20 -14.48 -13.15
C PRO A 661 15.03 -14.82 -11.66
N GLU A 662 16.13 -15.12 -10.95
CA GLU A 662 16.11 -15.37 -9.52
C GLU A 662 15.80 -14.11 -8.69
N THR A 663 16.17 -12.92 -9.18
CA THR A 663 15.79 -11.64 -8.59
C THR A 663 14.33 -11.32 -8.87
N LEU A 664 13.82 -11.62 -10.07
CA LEU A 664 12.38 -11.48 -10.38
C LEU A 664 11.54 -12.36 -9.43
N ALA A 665 11.89 -13.64 -9.29
CA ALA A 665 11.15 -14.55 -8.42
C ALA A 665 11.17 -14.08 -6.95
N PHE A 666 12.32 -13.58 -6.49
CA PHE A 666 12.48 -13.01 -5.15
C PHE A 666 11.68 -11.70 -4.95
N CYS A 667 11.59 -10.84 -5.96
CA CYS A 667 10.78 -9.62 -5.89
C CYS A 667 9.27 -9.88 -5.99
N LEU A 668 8.84 -10.92 -6.72
CA LEU A 668 7.42 -11.28 -6.92
C LEU A 668 6.86 -12.25 -5.87
N PHE A 669 7.59 -12.52 -4.77
CA PHE A 669 7.23 -13.53 -3.76
C PHE A 669 7.02 -14.96 -4.32
N GLN A 670 7.58 -15.25 -5.50
CA GLN A 670 7.50 -16.57 -6.15
C GLN A 670 8.44 -17.57 -5.46
N PRO A 671 8.24 -18.89 -5.61
CA PRO A 671 9.16 -19.90 -5.12
C PRO A 671 10.59 -19.65 -5.62
N ASN A 672 11.52 -19.46 -4.69
CA ASN A 672 12.92 -19.15 -4.99
C ASN A 672 13.85 -19.74 -3.90
N ALA A 673 15.16 -19.70 -4.14
CA ALA A 673 16.15 -20.27 -3.23
C ALA A 673 16.27 -19.54 -1.87
N GLY A 674 15.72 -18.32 -1.76
CA GLY A 674 15.92 -17.38 -0.66
C GLY A 674 17.32 -16.75 -0.65
N ARG A 675 17.46 -15.61 0.03
CA ARG A 675 18.74 -14.92 0.25
C ARG A 675 19.09 -15.00 1.74
N VAL A 676 20.25 -15.55 2.06
CA VAL A 676 20.75 -15.60 3.43
C VAL A 676 21.51 -14.31 3.72
N ASP A 677 21.01 -13.56 4.68
CA ASP A 677 21.65 -12.38 5.23
C ASP A 677 22.96 -12.78 5.93
N SER A 678 24.08 -12.22 5.46
CA SER A 678 25.42 -12.62 5.87
C SER A 678 25.83 -12.10 7.25
N GLY A 679 25.10 -11.15 7.83
CA GLY A 679 25.37 -10.62 9.18
C GLY A 679 24.57 -11.30 10.28
N SER A 680 23.29 -11.61 10.00
CA SER A 680 22.34 -12.20 10.96
C SER A 680 22.08 -13.70 10.76
N GLY A 681 22.40 -14.25 9.58
CA GLY A 681 22.05 -15.61 9.18
C GLY A 681 20.57 -15.81 8.83
N ILE A 682 19.76 -14.75 8.85
CA ILE A 682 18.33 -14.81 8.51
C ILE A 682 18.17 -15.09 7.00
N LYS A 683 17.29 -16.03 6.67
CA LYS A 683 16.95 -16.33 5.27
C LYS A 683 15.69 -15.59 4.85
N TYR A 684 15.86 -14.53 4.07
CA TYR A 684 14.75 -13.81 3.43
C TYR A 684 14.25 -14.60 2.23
N MET A 685 12.92 -14.67 2.07
CA MET A 685 12.27 -15.37 0.96
C MET A 685 11.69 -14.44 -0.10
N ASN A 686 11.63 -13.13 0.16
CA ASN A 686 11.22 -12.13 -0.80
C ASN A 686 11.92 -10.78 -0.55
N MET A 687 11.90 -9.89 -1.54
CA MET A 687 12.56 -8.57 -1.50
C MET A 687 11.85 -7.58 -0.57
N PHE A 688 10.52 -7.67 -0.43
CA PHE A 688 9.74 -6.75 0.41
C PHE A 688 10.17 -6.87 1.89
N ASP A 689 10.18 -8.08 2.43
CA ASP A 689 10.65 -8.37 3.80
C ASP A 689 12.08 -7.87 4.00
N ALA A 690 12.97 -8.10 3.03
CA ALA A 690 14.36 -7.67 3.08
C ALA A 690 14.50 -6.13 3.13
N GLN A 691 13.74 -5.41 2.29
CA GLN A 691 13.73 -3.94 2.29
C GLN A 691 13.14 -3.37 3.60
N VAL A 692 12.05 -3.96 4.10
CA VAL A 692 11.40 -3.52 5.34
C VAL A 692 12.28 -3.81 6.56
N ASP A 693 12.97 -4.96 6.60
CA ASP A 693 13.89 -5.29 7.69
C ASP A 693 15.23 -4.56 7.63
N ALA A 694 15.64 -4.06 6.46
CA ALA A 694 16.70 -3.06 6.37
C ALA A 694 16.31 -1.76 7.07
N VAL A 695 15.07 -1.28 6.91
CA VAL A 695 14.55 -0.12 7.65
C VAL A 695 14.46 -0.43 9.14
N ARG A 696 13.97 -1.62 9.55
CA ARG A 696 13.95 -2.04 10.96
C ARG A 696 15.36 -2.08 11.56
N SER A 697 16.36 -2.56 10.83
CA SER A 697 17.75 -2.59 11.27
C SER A 697 18.32 -1.17 11.44
N ALA A 698 18.01 -0.26 10.52
CA ALA A 698 18.42 1.15 10.63
C ALA A 698 17.80 1.84 11.87
N LEU A 699 16.49 1.66 12.08
CA LEU A 699 15.79 2.13 13.29
C LEU A 699 16.41 1.56 14.57
N ASN A 700 16.73 0.27 14.56
CA ASN A 700 17.37 -0.41 15.69
C ASN A 700 18.77 0.15 15.99
N ALA A 701 19.56 0.44 14.96
CA ALA A 701 20.92 0.97 15.07
C ALA A 701 20.96 2.41 15.65
N VAL A 702 19.92 3.22 15.41
CA VAL A 702 19.78 4.56 16.04
C VAL A 702 18.95 4.57 17.34
N GLY A 703 18.54 3.40 17.85
CA GLY A 703 17.88 3.28 19.15
C GLY A 703 16.37 3.50 19.15
N PHE A 704 15.70 3.38 18.01
CA PHE A 704 14.26 3.57 17.81
C PHE A 704 13.51 2.27 17.49
N LYS A 705 13.76 1.23 18.31
CA LYS A 705 13.24 -0.14 18.14
C LYS A 705 11.72 -0.25 18.27
N ASP A 706 11.13 0.68 19.01
CA ASP A 706 9.72 0.78 19.40
C ASP A 706 8.82 1.49 18.37
N ILE A 707 9.39 2.13 17.35
CA ILE A 707 8.62 2.80 16.30
C ILE A 707 8.09 1.75 15.31
N ASP A 708 6.78 1.77 15.07
CA ASP A 708 6.13 0.97 14.02
C ASP A 708 6.54 1.48 12.63
N ILE A 709 6.73 0.57 11.67
CA ILE A 709 6.96 0.90 10.27
C ILE A 709 5.60 0.92 9.55
N LEU A 710 5.40 1.92 8.68
CA LEU A 710 4.27 2.03 7.78
C LEU A 710 4.77 2.05 6.33
N ILE A 711 4.21 1.20 5.47
CA ILE A 711 4.50 1.21 4.04
C ILE A 711 3.51 2.13 3.35
N THR A 712 3.92 3.36 3.06
CA THR A 712 3.04 4.37 2.44
C THR A 712 2.89 4.20 0.94
N GLU A 713 3.84 3.54 0.28
CA GLU A 713 3.75 3.16 -1.12
C GLU A 713 4.53 1.88 -1.38
N THR A 714 3.92 0.98 -2.14
CA THR A 714 4.62 -0.11 -2.82
C THR A 714 3.73 -0.63 -3.95
N GLY A 715 4.30 -1.05 -5.08
CA GLY A 715 3.52 -1.48 -6.24
C GLY A 715 4.40 -1.99 -7.37
N TRP A 716 3.77 -2.40 -8.46
CA TRP A 716 4.44 -2.90 -9.65
C TRP A 716 3.67 -2.49 -10.91
N PRO A 717 4.32 -1.86 -11.91
CA PRO A 717 3.64 -1.34 -13.09
C PRO A 717 3.39 -2.46 -14.12
N TYR A 718 2.21 -2.46 -14.73
CA TYR A 718 1.80 -3.51 -15.67
C TYR A 718 2.23 -3.26 -17.13
N HIS A 719 2.68 -2.04 -17.42
CA HIS A 719 3.16 -1.58 -18.72
C HIS A 719 4.28 -0.54 -18.47
N GLY A 720 5.18 -0.33 -19.42
CA GLY A 720 6.34 0.56 -19.29
C GLY A 720 7.02 0.82 -20.64
N ASP A 721 8.04 1.68 -20.65
CA ASP A 721 8.84 1.93 -21.85
C ASP A 721 9.70 0.71 -22.19
N SER A 722 10.22 0.63 -23.42
CA SER A 722 10.96 -0.56 -23.91
C SER A 722 12.26 -0.88 -23.15
N ASN A 723 12.75 0.05 -22.33
CA ASN A 723 13.89 -0.11 -21.42
C ASN A 723 13.49 -0.46 -19.97
N GLU A 724 12.20 -0.51 -19.64
CA GLU A 724 11.69 -0.79 -18.29
C GLU A 724 11.45 -2.28 -18.08
N VAL A 725 12.53 -3.03 -17.90
CA VAL A 725 12.46 -4.49 -17.73
C VAL A 725 11.60 -4.87 -16.53
N GLY A 726 10.67 -5.81 -16.73
CA GLY A 726 9.80 -6.35 -15.69
C GLY A 726 8.36 -5.81 -15.70
N THR A 727 8.04 -4.78 -16.48
CA THR A 727 6.65 -4.32 -16.63
C THR A 727 5.82 -5.34 -17.41
N SER A 728 4.82 -5.94 -16.77
CA SER A 728 3.80 -6.78 -17.42
C SER A 728 2.58 -6.96 -16.52
N VAL A 729 1.42 -7.29 -17.11
CA VAL A 729 0.20 -7.59 -16.35
C VAL A 729 0.39 -8.79 -15.43
N GLU A 730 1.13 -9.80 -15.87
CA GLU A 730 1.45 -11.00 -15.09
C GLU A 730 2.32 -10.67 -13.88
N ASN A 731 3.36 -9.84 -14.06
CA ASN A 731 4.24 -9.43 -12.97
C ASN A 731 3.54 -8.50 -11.99
N ALA A 732 2.75 -7.53 -12.48
CA ALA A 732 1.97 -6.63 -11.63
C ALA A 732 0.93 -7.39 -10.80
N ARG A 733 0.23 -8.34 -11.43
CA ARG A 733 -0.71 -9.26 -10.76
C ARG A 733 -0.02 -10.15 -9.74
N ALA A 734 1.14 -10.72 -10.08
CA ALA A 734 1.92 -11.56 -9.17
C ALA A 734 2.40 -10.76 -7.96
N TYR A 735 2.97 -9.57 -8.17
CA TYR A 735 3.45 -8.72 -7.09
C TYR A 735 2.32 -8.31 -6.15
N ASN A 736 1.29 -7.62 -6.67
CA ASN A 736 0.21 -7.08 -5.84
C ASN A 736 -0.63 -8.20 -5.21
N GLY A 737 -0.90 -9.29 -5.94
CA GLY A 737 -1.62 -10.45 -5.42
C GLY A 737 -0.87 -11.19 -4.32
N ASN A 738 0.44 -11.43 -4.49
CA ASN A 738 1.24 -12.13 -3.48
C ASN A 738 1.57 -11.23 -2.28
N LEU A 739 1.74 -9.92 -2.47
CA LEU A 739 1.83 -8.95 -1.38
C LEU A 739 0.56 -8.99 -0.52
N ILE A 740 -0.64 -8.95 -1.14
CA ILE A 740 -1.92 -9.07 -0.42
C ILE A 740 -2.02 -10.42 0.31
N ALA A 741 -1.55 -11.52 -0.30
CA ALA A 741 -1.53 -12.83 0.35
C ALA A 741 -0.57 -12.88 1.55
N HIS A 742 0.64 -12.33 1.42
CA HIS A 742 1.62 -12.19 2.49
C HIS A 742 1.05 -11.37 3.65
N LEU A 743 0.48 -10.20 3.37
CA LEU A 743 -0.17 -9.35 4.38
C LEU A 743 -1.36 -10.05 5.06
N ARG A 744 -2.12 -10.88 4.35
CA ARG A 744 -3.21 -11.68 4.94
C ARG A 744 -2.73 -12.87 5.77
N SER A 745 -1.51 -13.35 5.56
CA SER A 745 -0.95 -14.46 6.33
C SER A 745 -0.59 -14.10 7.78
N MET A 746 -0.50 -12.80 8.11
CA MET A 746 -0.09 -12.27 9.41
C MET A 746 1.30 -12.72 9.87
N VAL A 747 2.12 -13.31 8.99
CA VAL A 747 3.47 -13.79 9.31
C VAL A 747 4.42 -12.65 9.69
N GLY A 748 4.20 -11.45 9.13
CA GLY A 748 5.10 -10.30 9.30
C GLY A 748 6.42 -10.49 8.57
N THR A 749 7.44 -9.70 8.94
CA THR A 749 8.81 -9.85 8.42
C THR A 749 9.67 -10.66 9.39
N PRO A 750 10.83 -11.22 8.97
CA PRO A 750 11.73 -11.93 9.87
C PRO A 750 12.15 -11.17 11.15
N LEU A 751 12.33 -9.84 11.11
CA LEU A 751 12.60 -9.02 12.31
C LEU A 751 11.34 -8.46 12.99
N MET A 752 10.15 -8.60 12.38
CA MET A 752 8.85 -8.20 12.94
C MET A 752 7.79 -9.30 12.77
N PRO A 753 8.00 -10.51 13.33
CA PRO A 753 7.11 -11.65 13.09
C PRO A 753 5.77 -11.51 13.82
N GLY A 754 4.71 -12.10 13.25
CA GLY A 754 3.39 -12.23 13.86
C GLY A 754 2.51 -10.96 13.82
N LYS A 755 2.92 -9.92 13.10
CA LYS A 755 2.16 -8.70 12.85
C LYS A 755 2.35 -8.27 11.40
N SER A 756 1.27 -8.12 10.64
CA SER A 756 1.34 -7.53 9.30
C SER A 756 1.69 -6.05 9.34
N VAL A 757 2.55 -5.64 8.42
CA VAL A 757 2.95 -4.24 8.24
C VAL A 757 1.84 -3.51 7.50
N GLU A 758 1.32 -2.41 8.08
CA GLU A 758 0.30 -1.60 7.42
C GLU A 758 0.86 -1.05 6.10
N THR A 759 0.16 -1.31 4.99
CA THR A 759 0.69 -1.16 3.64
C THR A 759 -0.33 -0.54 2.70
N TYR A 760 0.04 0.56 2.06
CA TYR A 760 -0.73 1.25 1.03
C TYR A 760 -0.19 0.88 -0.35
N ILE A 761 -0.98 0.13 -1.12
CA ILE A 761 -0.60 -0.28 -2.47
C ILE A 761 -0.65 0.94 -3.41
N PHE A 762 0.38 1.11 -4.23
CA PHE A 762 0.47 2.12 -5.28
C PHE A 762 0.09 1.47 -6.64
N ALA A 763 -1.03 1.81 -7.28
CA ALA A 763 -2.05 2.80 -6.91
C ALA A 763 -3.48 2.33 -7.22
N LEU A 764 -4.49 3.10 -6.80
CA LEU A 764 -5.90 2.76 -7.01
C LEU A 764 -6.29 2.78 -8.49
N TYR A 765 -5.83 3.79 -9.21
CA TYR A 765 -6.06 4.01 -10.64
C TYR A 765 -4.74 4.29 -11.35
N ASP A 766 -4.73 4.14 -12.67
CA ASP A 766 -3.68 4.72 -13.50
C ASP A 766 -3.79 6.25 -13.50
N GLU A 767 -2.66 6.92 -13.34
CA GLU A 767 -2.57 8.38 -13.34
C GLU A 767 -2.00 8.86 -14.67
N ASP A 768 -2.86 9.05 -15.68
CA ASP A 768 -2.46 9.24 -17.08
C ASP A 768 -1.69 10.54 -17.38
N LEU A 769 -1.76 11.53 -16.47
CA LEU A 769 -0.97 12.77 -16.55
C LEU A 769 0.36 12.69 -15.78
N LYS A 770 0.73 11.55 -15.16
CA LYS A 770 2.03 11.44 -14.46
C LYS A 770 3.21 11.64 -15.44
N PRO A 771 4.19 12.50 -15.09
CA PRO A 771 5.40 12.71 -15.87
C PRO A 771 6.32 11.49 -15.80
N GLY A 772 7.42 11.50 -16.56
CA GLY A 772 8.44 10.45 -16.52
C GLY A 772 8.11 9.21 -17.35
N PRO A 773 8.71 8.05 -17.03
CA PRO A 773 8.58 6.81 -17.81
C PRO A 773 7.13 6.32 -17.97
N ALA A 774 6.87 5.46 -18.95
CA ALA A 774 5.52 4.93 -19.16
C ALA A 774 5.01 4.03 -18.01
N SER A 775 5.90 3.47 -17.18
CA SER A 775 5.52 2.77 -15.95
C SER A 775 4.71 3.63 -14.97
N GLU A 776 5.06 4.91 -14.82
CA GLU A 776 4.41 5.86 -13.91
C GLU A 776 2.91 6.03 -14.20
N ARG A 777 2.46 5.73 -15.42
CA ARG A 777 1.08 5.82 -15.90
C ARG A 777 0.38 4.44 -15.95
N SER A 778 0.93 3.43 -15.28
CA SER A 778 0.54 2.01 -15.44
C SER A 778 0.60 1.20 -14.12
N PHE A 779 0.30 1.84 -12.99
CA PHE A 779 0.30 1.23 -11.64
C PHE A 779 -1.10 0.87 -11.10
N GLY A 780 -2.17 1.20 -11.83
CA GLY A 780 -3.55 1.10 -11.36
C GLY A 780 -4.04 -0.32 -11.11
N LEU A 781 -4.53 -0.58 -9.91
CA LEU A 781 -5.29 -1.80 -9.58
C LEU A 781 -6.66 -1.84 -10.28
N PHE A 782 -7.25 -0.67 -10.51
CA PHE A 782 -8.52 -0.51 -11.22
C PHE A 782 -8.37 0.49 -12.35
N LYS A 783 -9.23 0.37 -13.36
CA LYS A 783 -9.37 1.32 -14.45
C LYS A 783 -10.37 2.42 -14.08
N PRO A 784 -10.40 3.55 -14.81
CA PRO A 784 -11.36 4.62 -14.56
C PRO A 784 -12.84 4.20 -14.71
N ASP A 785 -13.11 3.11 -15.45
CA ASP A 785 -14.45 2.49 -15.56
C ASP A 785 -14.84 1.60 -14.35
N LEU A 786 -14.03 1.60 -13.29
CA LEU A 786 -14.17 0.83 -12.04
C LEU A 786 -13.94 -0.68 -12.20
N THR A 787 -13.55 -1.17 -13.37
CA THR A 787 -13.15 -2.58 -13.54
C THR A 787 -11.73 -2.81 -12.98
N ALA A 788 -11.45 -4.02 -12.50
CA ALA A 788 -10.10 -4.38 -12.08
C ALA A 788 -9.17 -4.48 -13.31
N THR A 789 -7.97 -3.92 -13.20
CA THR A 789 -6.93 -4.06 -14.24
C THR A 789 -6.46 -5.51 -14.33
N TYR A 790 -6.36 -6.18 -13.18
CA TYR A 790 -6.05 -7.60 -13.03
C TYR A 790 -6.51 -8.12 -11.65
N GLU A 791 -6.90 -9.38 -11.56
CA GLU A 791 -7.46 -9.96 -10.32
C GLU A 791 -6.40 -10.28 -9.27
N VAL A 792 -6.47 -9.56 -8.14
CA VAL A 792 -5.60 -9.68 -6.95
C VAL A 792 -6.36 -10.09 -5.66
N GLY A 793 -7.63 -10.50 -5.78
CA GLY A 793 -8.40 -11.01 -4.64
C GLY A 793 -8.82 -9.95 -3.61
N LEU A 794 -9.07 -8.71 -4.06
CA LEU A 794 -9.57 -7.61 -3.21
C LEU A 794 -11.10 -7.57 -3.10
N THR A 795 -11.86 -8.25 -3.96
CA THR A 795 -13.32 -8.17 -3.99
C THR A 795 -13.99 -8.86 -2.80
N LYS A 796 -14.94 -8.19 -2.14
CA LYS A 796 -15.81 -8.78 -1.11
C LYS A 796 -16.93 -9.61 -1.76
N SER A 797 -16.58 -10.69 -2.44
CA SER A 797 -17.61 -11.67 -2.83
C SER A 797 -18.14 -12.39 -1.58
N SER A 798 -19.46 -12.61 -1.53
CA SER A 798 -20.13 -13.37 -0.47
C SER A 798 -19.61 -14.80 -0.43
N GLN A 799 -18.66 -15.09 0.46
CA GLN A 799 -18.18 -16.44 0.68
C GLN A 799 -19.27 -17.27 1.38
N THR A 800 -19.89 -18.20 0.66
CA THR A 800 -20.15 -19.51 1.25
C THR A 800 -18.84 -20.04 1.84
N PRO A 801 -18.83 -20.55 3.09
CA PRO A 801 -17.58 -20.80 3.81
C PRO A 801 -16.78 -21.94 3.17
N SER A 802 -15.75 -21.59 2.41
CA SER A 802 -14.58 -22.42 2.21
C SER A 802 -13.65 -22.19 3.40
N THR A 803 -13.86 -22.95 4.47
CA THR A 803 -13.11 -22.82 5.72
C THR A 803 -11.60 -22.97 5.47
N PRO A 804 -10.75 -22.03 5.92
CA PRO A 804 -9.31 -22.16 5.75
C PRO A 804 -8.76 -23.21 6.73
N THR A 805 -8.22 -24.30 6.23
CA THR A 805 -7.39 -25.19 7.05
C THR A 805 -5.94 -24.73 6.97
N VAL A 806 -5.46 -24.13 8.05
CA VAL A 806 -4.03 -23.84 8.25
C VAL A 806 -3.29 -25.17 8.26
N SER A 807 -2.48 -25.43 7.23
CA SER A 807 -1.49 -26.51 7.26
C SER A 807 -0.26 -26.06 8.05
N PRO A 808 0.28 -26.90 8.97
CA PRO A 808 1.55 -26.60 9.62
C PRO A 808 2.72 -26.61 8.63
N SER A 809 3.83 -25.95 9.01
CA SER A 809 5.12 -26.04 8.31
C SER A 809 5.58 -27.49 8.10
N PRO A 810 6.35 -27.76 7.03
CA PRO A 810 6.32 -29.05 6.35
C PRO A 810 7.02 -30.20 7.09
N LYS A 811 6.39 -31.37 7.04
CA LYS A 811 7.05 -32.68 6.93
C LYS A 811 6.60 -33.36 5.62
N PRO A 812 7.41 -34.28 5.07
CA PRO A 812 7.59 -34.35 3.62
C PRO A 812 6.50 -35.10 2.84
N THR A 813 6.34 -34.68 1.58
CA THR A 813 5.87 -35.45 0.42
C THR A 813 4.54 -36.21 0.52
N SER A 814 3.47 -35.60 -0.03
CA SER A 814 2.50 -36.36 -0.83
C SER A 814 2.99 -36.40 -2.28
N ALA A 815 3.01 -37.57 -2.90
CA ALA A 815 3.40 -37.69 -4.30
C ALA A 815 2.35 -37.00 -5.21
N GLN A 816 2.82 -36.26 -6.21
CA GLN A 816 2.01 -35.78 -7.32
C GLN A 816 2.36 -36.62 -8.55
N TRP A 817 1.37 -36.97 -9.37
CA TRP A 817 1.57 -37.72 -10.61
C TRP A 817 1.20 -36.85 -11.81
N CYS A 818 1.87 -37.07 -12.94
CA CYS A 818 1.54 -36.44 -14.21
C CYS A 818 0.75 -37.40 -15.10
N VAL A 819 -0.41 -36.98 -15.58
CA VAL A 819 -1.31 -37.81 -16.40
C VAL A 819 -1.84 -37.04 -17.62
N PRO A 820 -2.20 -37.72 -18.72
CA PRO A 820 -2.90 -37.08 -19.83
C PRO A 820 -4.29 -36.60 -19.41
N LYS A 821 -4.76 -35.49 -20.00
CA LYS A 821 -6.14 -35.02 -19.84
C LYS A 821 -7.13 -35.94 -20.56
N SER A 822 -8.36 -35.98 -20.08
CA SER A 822 -9.46 -36.66 -20.78
C SER A 822 -9.78 -35.97 -22.11
N GLY A 823 -9.91 -36.75 -23.19
CA GLY A 823 -10.25 -36.24 -24.52
C GLY A 823 -9.07 -35.84 -25.42
N VAL A 824 -7.83 -36.08 -25.01
CA VAL A 824 -6.65 -35.93 -25.88
C VAL A 824 -6.63 -37.05 -26.93
N SER A 825 -6.29 -36.73 -28.18
CA SER A 825 -6.26 -37.71 -29.28
C SER A 825 -5.00 -38.61 -29.25
N ASP A 826 -5.11 -39.84 -29.75
CA ASP A 826 -3.99 -40.79 -29.81
C ASP A 826 -2.75 -40.22 -30.54
N ALA A 827 -2.94 -39.36 -31.56
CA ALA A 827 -1.84 -38.70 -32.25
C ALA A 827 -1.06 -37.72 -31.35
N GLN A 828 -1.76 -37.02 -30.44
CA GLN A 828 -1.13 -36.13 -29.45
C GLN A 828 -0.51 -36.93 -28.30
N LEU A 829 -1.14 -38.03 -27.87
CA LEU A 829 -0.58 -38.94 -26.86
C LEU A 829 0.69 -39.62 -27.37
N GLN A 830 0.73 -40.01 -28.64
CA GLN A 830 1.95 -40.54 -29.28
C GLN A 830 3.05 -39.47 -29.34
N ALA A 831 2.73 -38.23 -29.69
CA ALA A 831 3.70 -37.14 -29.68
C ALA A 831 4.29 -36.87 -28.27
N ASN A 832 3.47 -36.97 -27.21
CA ASN A 832 3.94 -36.87 -25.83
C ASN A 832 4.86 -38.03 -25.43
N LEU A 833 4.49 -39.24 -25.85
CA LEU A 833 5.24 -40.47 -25.61
C LEU A 833 6.62 -40.39 -26.30
N ASP A 834 6.64 -40.05 -27.59
CA ASP A 834 7.85 -39.86 -28.39
C ASP A 834 8.74 -38.75 -27.80
N TYR A 835 8.14 -37.65 -27.33
CA TYR A 835 8.85 -36.57 -26.65
C TYR A 835 9.51 -37.04 -25.36
N ALA A 836 8.77 -37.72 -24.47
CA ALA A 836 9.29 -38.21 -23.20
C ALA A 836 10.43 -39.23 -23.41
N CYS A 837 10.20 -40.26 -24.23
CA CYS A 837 11.21 -41.28 -24.53
C CYS A 837 12.42 -40.70 -25.28
N GLY A 838 12.22 -39.70 -26.15
CA GLY A 838 13.30 -38.99 -26.86
C GLY A 838 14.15 -38.09 -25.97
N HIS A 839 13.67 -37.68 -24.79
CA HIS A 839 14.37 -36.79 -23.87
C HIS A 839 14.85 -37.51 -22.60
N GLY A 840 15.44 -38.69 -22.77
CA GLY A 840 16.23 -39.37 -21.72
C GLY A 840 15.44 -40.25 -20.75
N ILE A 841 14.18 -40.57 -21.06
CA ILE A 841 13.35 -41.47 -20.26
C ILE A 841 13.44 -42.90 -20.77
N ASP A 842 13.73 -43.85 -19.88
CA ASP A 842 13.77 -45.28 -20.22
C ASP A 842 12.34 -45.85 -20.40
N CYS A 843 11.93 -45.91 -21.66
CA CYS A 843 10.65 -46.47 -22.08
C CYS A 843 10.69 -47.98 -22.35
N SER A 844 11.75 -48.71 -21.94
CA SER A 844 11.83 -50.17 -22.11
C SER A 844 10.70 -50.94 -21.40
N ALA A 845 10.21 -50.42 -20.27
CA ALA A 845 9.13 -51.04 -19.48
C ALA A 845 7.78 -51.12 -20.20
N ILE A 846 7.57 -50.29 -21.23
CA ILE A 846 6.35 -50.20 -22.06
C ILE A 846 6.56 -50.74 -23.48
N GLN A 847 7.68 -51.41 -23.77
CA GLN A 847 7.89 -52.13 -25.02
C GLN A 847 7.29 -53.55 -24.98
N PRO A 848 7.07 -54.22 -26.13
CA PRO A 848 6.54 -55.59 -26.17
C PRO A 848 7.34 -56.56 -25.29
N GLY A 849 6.66 -57.19 -24.31
CA GLY A 849 7.29 -58.06 -23.30
C GLY A 849 7.72 -57.36 -22.00
N GLY A 850 7.67 -56.02 -21.97
CA GLY A 850 7.96 -55.18 -20.81
C GLY A 850 6.98 -55.38 -19.64
N ALA A 851 7.39 -54.93 -18.45
CA ALA A 851 6.64 -55.16 -17.22
C ALA A 851 5.31 -54.40 -17.14
N CYS A 852 5.21 -53.25 -17.81
CA CYS A 852 4.04 -52.37 -17.79
C CYS A 852 3.57 -52.05 -19.22
N PHE A 853 3.75 -53.01 -20.14
CA PHE A 853 3.26 -53.00 -21.53
C PHE A 853 1.74 -53.11 -21.64
N ASP A 854 1.08 -53.83 -20.73
CA ASP A 854 -0.36 -54.02 -20.73
C ASP A 854 -1.08 -53.02 -19.79
N PRO A 855 -2.21 -52.42 -20.21
CA PRO A 855 -2.88 -52.60 -21.51
C PRO A 855 -2.13 -51.87 -22.64
N ASN A 856 -1.90 -52.58 -23.75
CA ASN A 856 -1.20 -52.07 -24.92
C ASN A 856 -2.02 -51.01 -25.67
N THR A 857 -2.00 -49.78 -25.15
CA THR A 857 -2.72 -48.61 -25.66
C THR A 857 -1.85 -47.36 -25.54
N VAL A 858 -1.92 -46.47 -26.53
CA VAL A 858 -1.12 -45.24 -26.57
C VAL A 858 -1.36 -44.38 -25.33
N ALA A 859 -2.60 -44.30 -24.84
CA ALA A 859 -2.94 -43.56 -23.61
C ALA A 859 -2.24 -44.10 -22.35
N SER A 860 -2.19 -45.42 -22.16
CA SER A 860 -1.53 -46.01 -20.98
C SER A 860 0.00 -45.90 -21.06
N HIS A 861 0.58 -46.06 -22.24
CA HIS A 861 2.01 -45.88 -22.47
C HIS A 861 2.44 -44.42 -22.32
N ALA A 862 1.67 -43.48 -22.87
CA ALA A 862 1.89 -42.05 -22.69
C ALA A 862 1.78 -41.65 -21.21
N ALA A 863 0.75 -42.11 -20.49
CA ALA A 863 0.63 -41.83 -19.05
C ALA A 863 1.83 -42.32 -18.23
N TYR A 864 2.37 -43.50 -18.54
CA TYR A 864 3.60 -44.00 -17.91
C TYR A 864 4.80 -43.10 -18.22
N ALA A 865 5.06 -42.81 -19.50
CA ALA A 865 6.22 -42.03 -19.93
C ALA A 865 6.18 -40.57 -19.47
N MET A 866 5.00 -39.94 -19.51
CA MET A 866 4.78 -38.56 -19.04
C MET A 866 4.95 -38.44 -17.52
N ASN A 867 4.48 -39.42 -16.76
CA ASN A 867 4.71 -39.48 -15.31
C ASN A 867 6.20 -39.68 -14.97
N LEU A 868 6.86 -40.59 -15.68
CA LEU A 868 8.30 -40.84 -15.46
C LEU A 868 9.13 -39.61 -15.85
N TYR A 869 8.80 -38.93 -16.95
CA TYR A 869 9.40 -37.65 -17.35
C TYR A 869 9.27 -36.58 -16.25
N TYR A 870 8.06 -36.37 -15.73
CA TYR A 870 7.81 -35.42 -14.64
C TYR A 870 8.64 -35.71 -13.38
N HIS A 871 8.83 -36.97 -13.00
CA HIS A 871 9.67 -37.32 -11.86
C HIS A 871 11.18 -37.26 -12.14
N THR A 872 11.63 -37.57 -13.36
CA THR A 872 13.05 -37.59 -13.73
C THR A 872 13.59 -36.18 -14.03
N VAL A 873 12.80 -35.31 -14.65
CA VAL A 873 13.19 -33.93 -15.00
C VAL A 873 12.87 -32.94 -13.86
N GLY A 874 11.99 -33.31 -12.94
CA GLY A 874 11.70 -32.59 -11.70
C GLY A 874 10.23 -32.21 -11.58
N THR A 875 9.69 -32.33 -10.36
CA THR A 875 8.25 -32.33 -10.09
C THR A 875 7.60 -30.93 -10.07
N VAL A 876 7.93 -30.06 -11.04
CA VAL A 876 7.31 -28.73 -11.21
C VAL A 876 6.15 -28.79 -12.21
N PRO A 877 5.02 -28.08 -12.01
CA PRO A 877 3.83 -28.21 -12.86
C PRO A 877 4.07 -28.02 -14.37
N LEU A 878 5.03 -27.19 -14.76
CA LEU A 878 5.40 -26.96 -16.17
C LEU A 878 5.93 -28.23 -16.86
N ASN A 879 6.63 -29.10 -16.13
CA ASN A 879 7.11 -30.40 -16.64
C ASN A 879 5.97 -31.42 -16.82
N CYS A 880 4.74 -31.05 -16.46
CA CYS A 880 3.51 -31.80 -16.71
C CYS A 880 2.50 -30.98 -17.54
N ASP A 881 2.97 -30.08 -18.42
CA ASP A 881 2.08 -29.39 -19.36
C ASP A 881 1.86 -30.19 -20.66
N PHE A 882 2.95 -30.69 -21.27
CA PHE A 882 2.95 -31.40 -22.56
C PHE A 882 2.06 -30.70 -23.61
N SER A 883 2.33 -29.42 -23.89
CA SER A 883 1.50 -28.59 -24.79
C SER A 883 0.03 -28.55 -24.37
N GLN A 884 -0.20 -28.32 -23.08
CA GLN A 884 -1.49 -28.36 -22.38
C GLN A 884 -2.26 -29.68 -22.47
N THR A 885 -1.68 -30.79 -22.94
CA THR A 885 -2.37 -32.09 -23.00
C THR A 885 -2.26 -32.92 -21.72
N ALA A 886 -1.42 -32.50 -20.76
CA ALA A 886 -1.23 -33.15 -19.47
C ALA A 886 -1.78 -32.34 -18.29
N MET A 887 -1.98 -33.01 -17.16
CA MET A 887 -2.38 -32.42 -15.89
C MET A 887 -1.75 -33.14 -14.70
N LEU A 888 -1.49 -32.40 -13.63
CA LEU A 888 -1.12 -32.99 -12.35
C LEU A 888 -2.34 -33.54 -11.63
N THR A 889 -2.16 -34.69 -10.99
CA THR A 889 -3.15 -35.35 -10.15
C THR A 889 -2.53 -35.77 -8.81
N SER A 890 -3.31 -35.65 -7.73
CA SER A 890 -3.02 -36.22 -6.41
C SER A 890 -3.50 -37.68 -6.27
N SER A 891 -4.17 -38.21 -7.31
CA SER A 891 -4.62 -39.60 -7.39
C SER A 891 -3.66 -40.39 -8.27
N ASN A 892 -3.06 -41.45 -7.74
CA ASN A 892 -2.18 -42.34 -8.50
C ASN A 892 -2.96 -42.94 -9.70
N PRO A 893 -2.51 -42.76 -10.96
CA PRO A 893 -3.22 -43.24 -12.14
C PRO A 893 -3.45 -44.77 -12.20
N ILE A 894 -2.76 -45.55 -11.36
CA ILE A 894 -2.79 -47.02 -11.38
C ILE A 894 -4.03 -47.60 -10.64
N THR A 895 -4.87 -46.78 -9.98
CA THR A 895 -6.05 -47.28 -9.22
C THR A 895 -7.41 -47.19 -9.92
N LEU A 896 -7.48 -46.88 -11.22
CA LEU A 896 -8.74 -46.90 -11.97
C LEU A 896 -8.74 -47.90 -13.14
N VAL A 897 -9.13 -49.13 -12.83
CA VAL A 897 -9.84 -50.01 -13.77
C VAL A 897 -11.15 -50.44 -13.10
N GLU A 898 -12.27 -49.81 -13.45
CA GLU A 898 -13.58 -50.36 -13.13
C GLU A 898 -13.82 -51.61 -14.00
N VAL A 899 -13.59 -52.79 -13.45
CA VAL A 899 -14.17 -54.02 -14.00
C VAL A 899 -15.52 -54.23 -13.35
N HIS A 900 -16.57 -53.80 -14.05
CA HIS A 900 -17.94 -54.24 -13.76
C HIS A 900 -18.07 -55.72 -14.15
N ASP A 901 -17.85 -56.64 -13.20
CA ASP A 901 -18.24 -58.04 -13.37
C ASP A 901 -19.11 -58.53 -12.21
N TYR A 902 -20.37 -58.79 -12.50
CA TYR A 902 -21.33 -59.39 -11.59
C TYR A 902 -21.08 -60.90 -11.47
N LEU A 903 -20.41 -61.35 -10.42
CA LEU A 903 -20.32 -62.77 -10.08
C LEU A 903 -21.27 -63.16 -8.94
N TRP A 904 -22.51 -63.47 -9.35
CA TRP A 904 -23.53 -64.09 -8.51
C TRP A 904 -23.18 -65.54 -8.17
N LYS A 905 -22.65 -65.81 -6.97
CA LYS A 905 -22.63 -67.15 -6.38
C LYS A 905 -22.97 -67.15 -4.88
N GLN A 906 -24.00 -67.93 -4.54
CA GLN A 906 -24.42 -68.31 -3.17
C GLN A 906 -24.95 -67.21 -2.22
N GLY A 907 -25.67 -66.22 -2.76
CA GLY A 907 -26.89 -65.72 -2.09
C GLY A 907 -26.74 -64.93 -0.79
N LYS A 908 -25.63 -64.23 -0.56
CA LYS A 908 -25.51 -63.19 0.48
C LYS A 908 -24.78 -61.96 -0.04
N LEU A 909 -25.38 -60.79 0.12
CA LEU A 909 -24.73 -59.50 -0.05
C LEU A 909 -24.05 -59.12 1.28
N ILE A 910 -22.74 -58.93 1.28
CA ILE A 910 -21.97 -58.49 2.45
C ILE A 910 -21.28 -57.17 2.08
N LEU A 911 -21.66 -56.09 2.74
CA LEU A 911 -21.03 -54.77 2.62
C LEU A 911 -19.95 -54.64 3.71
N TYR A 912 -18.70 -54.42 3.29
CA TYR A 912 -17.62 -53.98 4.18
C TYR A 912 -17.32 -52.50 3.95
N ARG A 913 -17.26 -51.73 5.04
CA ARG A 913 -16.75 -50.36 5.06
C ARG A 913 -15.47 -50.37 5.90
N ILE A 914 -14.33 -50.07 5.29
CA ILE A 914 -13.05 -49.92 6.00
C ILE A 914 -12.87 -48.44 6.34
N THR A 915 -12.47 -48.15 7.57
CA THR A 915 -12.16 -46.81 8.08
C THR A 915 -10.79 -46.82 8.71
N ASP A 916 -9.89 -45.94 8.28
CA ASP A 916 -8.55 -45.80 8.84
C ASP A 916 -8.56 -45.09 10.19
N SER A 917 -8.45 -45.85 11.28
CA SER A 917 -7.47 -45.61 12.36
C SER A 917 -7.64 -46.62 13.50
N LEU A 918 -6.55 -47.26 13.92
CA LEU A 918 -6.54 -48.19 15.04
C LEU A 918 -6.62 -47.46 16.40
N ARG A 919 -7.70 -47.71 17.14
CA ARG A 919 -7.55 -48.16 18.54
C ARG A 919 -8.68 -49.10 18.93
N LEU A 920 -8.30 -50.30 19.34
CA LEU A 920 -9.19 -51.28 19.95
C LEU A 920 -9.43 -50.88 21.41
N GLU A 921 -10.65 -50.44 21.73
CA GLU A 921 -11.24 -50.74 23.02
C GLU A 921 -12.49 -51.60 22.81
N ILE A 922 -12.51 -52.76 23.47
CA ILE A 922 -13.58 -53.74 23.39
C ILE A 922 -14.50 -53.51 24.57
N ASN A 923 -15.80 -53.34 24.30
CA ASN A 923 -16.85 -53.83 25.20
C ASN A 923 -18.17 -53.99 24.42
N TRP A 924 -18.61 -55.24 24.26
CA TRP A 924 -20.01 -55.58 24.07
C TRP A 924 -20.48 -56.42 25.25
N ILE A 925 -21.66 -56.08 25.77
CA ILE A 925 -22.28 -56.75 26.90
C ILE A 925 -22.85 -58.10 26.46
N GLN A 926 -22.54 -59.13 27.25
CA GLN A 926 -23.23 -60.40 27.45
C GLN A 926 -23.86 -61.13 26.25
N GLY A 927 -23.41 -62.39 26.05
CA GLY A 927 -24.36 -63.49 25.86
C GLY A 927 -24.10 -64.45 24.71
N ILE A 928 -23.16 -65.40 24.90
CA ILE A 928 -23.34 -66.85 24.70
C ILE A 928 -22.04 -67.55 25.16
N ARG A 929 -22.16 -68.76 25.73
CA ARG A 929 -21.07 -69.46 26.44
C ARG A 929 -20.03 -70.07 25.49
N LEU A 930 -18.78 -70.05 25.94
CA LEU A 930 -17.64 -70.78 25.38
C LEU A 930 -17.79 -72.31 25.54
N HIS A 931 -17.17 -73.06 24.64
CA HIS A 931 -16.50 -74.32 24.97
C HIS A 931 -15.11 -74.33 24.29
N PRO A 932 -13.99 -74.55 25.01
CA PRO A 932 -12.66 -74.28 24.47
C PRO A 932 -11.91 -75.56 24.05
N THR A 933 -11.55 -75.69 22.77
CA THR A 933 -10.35 -76.43 22.28
C THR A 933 -10.27 -76.34 20.74
N PHE A 934 -9.35 -75.51 20.22
CA PHE A 934 -8.26 -75.90 19.29
C PHE A 934 -7.61 -74.64 18.69
N ALA A 935 -6.54 -74.18 19.33
CA ALA A 935 -5.50 -73.46 18.61
C ALA A 935 -4.60 -74.50 17.90
N ASN A 936 -3.84 -74.04 16.91
CA ASN A 936 -2.89 -74.80 16.09
C ASN A 936 -3.51 -75.73 15.02
N ASN A 937 -3.76 -75.19 13.82
CA ASN A 937 -3.36 -75.78 12.52
C ASN A 937 -3.94 -75.02 11.30
N VAL A 938 -3.51 -73.76 11.06
CA VAL A 938 -3.55 -73.15 9.70
C VAL A 938 -2.34 -72.21 9.54
N ALA A 939 -1.14 -72.78 9.41
CA ALA A 939 0.10 -72.02 9.16
C ALA A 939 0.85 -72.49 7.89
N SER A 940 0.21 -73.33 7.05
CA SER A 940 0.85 -73.98 5.91
C SER A 940 -0.02 -74.11 4.64
N GLU A 941 -1.23 -73.56 4.60
CA GLU A 941 -2.15 -73.68 3.45
C GLU A 941 -2.55 -72.32 2.81
N ILE A 942 -1.77 -71.26 3.03
CA ILE A 942 -1.88 -70.01 2.26
C ILE A 942 -0.54 -69.70 1.56
N PHE A 943 0.03 -70.74 0.93
CA PHE A 943 1.28 -70.64 0.15
C PHE A 943 1.28 -71.46 -1.15
N ALA A 944 0.10 -71.83 -1.68
CA ALA A 944 -0.08 -72.31 -3.05
C ALA A 944 -1.56 -72.18 -3.46
N GLY A 945 -1.91 -71.29 -4.40
CA GLY A 945 -3.30 -71.22 -4.88
C GLY A 945 -3.86 -69.95 -5.54
N ALA A 946 -3.03 -68.99 -6.01
CA ALA A 946 -3.53 -67.86 -6.79
C ALA A 946 -2.46 -67.25 -7.73
N VAL A 947 -1.88 -68.05 -8.62
CA VAL A 947 -1.09 -67.53 -9.77
C VAL A 947 -2.00 -67.49 -10.99
N LEU A 948 -2.75 -66.39 -11.15
CA LEU A 948 -3.45 -66.05 -12.39
C LEU A 948 -3.37 -64.53 -12.64
N ASN A 949 -2.58 -64.18 -13.64
CA ASN A 949 -2.41 -62.89 -14.32
C ASN A 949 -3.29 -61.70 -13.89
N TYR A 950 -2.72 -60.79 -13.11
CA TYR A 950 -2.82 -59.34 -13.35
C TYR A 950 -1.46 -58.70 -13.08
N ARG A 951 -0.77 -58.23 -14.13
CA ARG A 951 0.45 -57.41 -13.98
C ARG A 951 0.03 -55.96 -13.81
N SER A 952 0.27 -55.40 -12.62
CA SER A 952 0.07 -53.97 -12.35
C SER A 952 1.30 -53.41 -11.61
N CYS A 953 1.83 -52.30 -12.12
CA CYS A 953 3.16 -51.75 -11.86
C CYS A 953 3.34 -51.30 -10.36
N PRO A 954 4.28 -51.87 -9.57
CA PRO A 954 4.60 -51.39 -8.22
C PRO A 954 5.72 -50.33 -8.18
N VAL A 955 5.70 -49.48 -7.14
CA VAL A 955 6.60 -48.33 -6.94
C VAL A 955 8.01 -48.74 -6.47
N VAL A 956 9.05 -48.07 -6.97
CA VAL A 956 10.44 -48.18 -6.46
C VAL A 956 10.77 -47.02 -5.51
N MET A 957 11.20 -47.34 -4.29
CA MET A 957 11.68 -46.38 -3.28
C MET A 957 13.18 -46.08 -3.45
N PHE A 958 13.61 -44.85 -3.12
CA PHE A 958 15.03 -44.56 -2.85
C PHE A 958 15.29 -44.47 -1.34
N PHE A 959 16.28 -45.22 -0.86
CA PHE A 959 16.74 -45.20 0.54
C PHE A 959 17.79 -44.12 0.78
N GLY A 960 17.61 -43.35 1.85
CA GLY A 960 18.64 -42.47 2.42
C GLY A 960 18.93 -42.83 3.89
N ARG A 961 19.99 -43.59 4.15
CA ARG A 961 20.74 -43.52 5.43
C ARG A 961 21.55 -42.20 5.40
N VAL A 962 21.95 -41.57 6.51
CA VAL A 962 22.47 -42.10 7.77
C VAL A 962 21.99 -41.24 8.95
N ALA A 963 21.88 -41.86 10.13
CA ALA A 963 21.95 -41.17 11.41
C ALA A 963 22.98 -41.87 12.32
N TYR A 964 23.56 -41.08 13.24
CA TYR A 964 24.46 -41.42 14.34
C TYR A 964 25.97 -41.53 14.06
N LEU A 965 26.68 -40.54 14.66
CA LEU A 965 28.13 -40.30 14.76
C LEU A 965 28.86 -39.96 13.46
#